data_AF-A0A3D2I0M1-F1
#
_entry.id   AF-A0A3D2I0M1-F1
#
_cell.length_a   1.000
_cell.length_b   1.000
_cell.length_c   1.000
_cell.angle_alpha   90.00
_cell.angle_beta   90.00
_cell.angle_gamma   90.00
#
_symmetry.space_group_name_H-M   'P 1'
#
loop_
_entity.id
_entity.type
_entity.pdbx_description
1 polymer ?
#
loop_
_entity_poly.entity_id
_entity_poly.type
_entity_poly.pdbx_seq_one_letter_code
_entity_poly.pdbx_strand_id
1 'polypeptide(L)'
;MKENPTLRQQNLAALALAVIGLLGCVMILFLPPRPTMADTGLYSLVLPQLGLTQGSTQGVFAGTGIPWGSLLQWTSGPSLVYPAALAQLLAFGGEVSLTLLAGILAVLYAIALFFLCKALCARFGGWGMLASSLWALAGICGNYVLYFASLYAWGWLLVTATAFAAAAFRGMALLRQGVGGKTVWLPLWLTGLLLLTASELCVVLLLPVLGLFFRQALSAEKVRRGKALAVLAAAVLTLCAGRFALENGQIFNQTNLYHSFFDGLLTLSPDPEQTLRDFELDENLLQDVGKSAYLPEEDYYISPNADRAAEILDHLSYGRIAAYYLRHPGLLSAMAGKLLETGGHVDVGLCVCTEGTPVPRGDYWDLLRSFLFSGTGKFLAVSVLCALVGLGACLKKKTAWGLPGLLLPLCGGLWLLAAILGCGLAEGERNRIGFQLLFDGQLVYLLTLSGLAVTGLFRTVVYSPLSARTTPEPVFPAEGYVPFRVPAWTVKARAKLSAIWEDPRAFSRWMAFLCLTVMVLVLYVPRFGAYNNGDFGRMMDAMGLVHTPENYFHPETQYQKVIEGYDYLEPYDWTRIRPGKMELTQSWLSALMRVLYDLAGVPFSTAILALFHLLTLSLCVYALLTALYRQWGKGAATVGGIGYLLFFCGSYNLGWLNSLYGEGIAFVGLMLVLASSAKTIQAQTASERRWGLVLLGFSCVYLACAKAQYAVLAPVLLLWWAVLAISTAEGMKKKLISVGAAVLVAALLGSYALGVYGNNESISSQDTLYSGLMNGILLYADDPEEALEDLGLDPGLIADKGKHPYLPKEDYYCPPRTEKAEELLYSKVSSTKYLAWYLKHPKAFWHLLNDTASYAADPMPDFNLYIGETNVGSHRTVNKWNLWAQMRPNLLPRRFAGYLLLFGLPAIAALMTIFRKGADRRRKLYAGLLLVLLAIGAMQYPLPMVGNGRSDPIKQLYLFREVTDFTYLFLLTWASARMTRRK
;
A
#
# COMPACT_ATOMS: atom_id res chain seq x y z
N MET A 1 -13.34 -37.32 -21.84
CA MET A 1 -14.51 -37.32 -20.93
C MET A 1 -15.58 -36.46 -21.56
N LYS A 2 -16.73 -37.03 -21.93
CA LYS A 2 -17.87 -36.25 -22.45
C LYS A 2 -18.40 -35.38 -21.32
N GLU A 3 -18.33 -34.07 -21.49
CA GLU A 3 -18.94 -33.10 -20.58
C GLU A 3 -20.45 -33.36 -20.52
N ASN A 4 -21.04 -33.29 -19.32
CA ASN A 4 -22.48 -33.50 -19.17
C ASN A 4 -23.22 -32.43 -20.00
N PRO A 5 -24.08 -32.80 -20.98
CA PRO A 5 -24.67 -31.84 -21.93
C PRO A 5 -25.40 -30.66 -21.27
N THR A 6 -26.00 -30.90 -20.11
CA THR A 6 -26.66 -29.94 -19.20
C THR A 6 -25.71 -28.89 -18.61
N LEU A 7 -24.52 -29.29 -18.13
CA LEU A 7 -23.49 -28.36 -17.62
C LEU A 7 -23.00 -27.42 -18.73
N ARG A 8 -22.81 -27.97 -19.94
CA ARG A 8 -22.40 -27.20 -21.11
C ARG A 8 -23.44 -26.15 -21.48
N GLN A 9 -24.73 -26.50 -21.46
CA GLN A 9 -25.81 -25.55 -21.74
C GLN A 9 -25.93 -24.46 -20.64
N GLN A 10 -25.76 -24.79 -19.37
CA GLN A 10 -25.73 -23.79 -18.28
C GLN A 10 -24.57 -22.80 -18.43
N ASN A 11 -23.37 -23.29 -18.76
CA ASN A 11 -22.21 -22.43 -19.01
C ASN A 11 -22.43 -21.52 -20.23
N LEU A 12 -23.02 -22.04 -21.30
CA LEU A 12 -23.35 -21.26 -22.50
C LEU A 12 -24.38 -20.18 -22.19
N ALA A 13 -25.42 -20.49 -21.42
CA ALA A 13 -26.44 -19.51 -21.06
C ALA A 13 -25.91 -18.43 -20.11
N ALA A 14 -25.10 -18.81 -19.11
CA ALA A 14 -24.41 -17.84 -18.25
C ALA A 14 -23.43 -16.96 -19.03
N LEU A 15 -22.72 -17.53 -20.01
CA LEU A 15 -21.83 -16.79 -20.91
C LEU A 15 -22.63 -15.84 -21.80
N ALA A 16 -23.74 -16.29 -22.38
CA ALA A 16 -24.62 -15.45 -23.19
C ALA A 16 -25.15 -14.26 -22.38
N LEU A 17 -25.57 -14.49 -21.13
CA LEU A 17 -26.00 -13.41 -20.26
C LEU A 17 -24.87 -12.42 -19.94
N ALA A 18 -23.65 -12.91 -19.67
CA ALA A 18 -22.49 -12.06 -19.45
C ALA A 18 -22.14 -11.22 -20.70
N VAL A 19 -22.24 -11.81 -21.89
CA VAL A 19 -22.03 -11.11 -23.17
C VAL A 19 -23.13 -10.05 -23.39
N ILE A 20 -24.40 -10.38 -23.14
CA ILE A 20 -25.50 -9.40 -23.20
C ILE A 20 -25.25 -8.26 -22.21
N GLY A 21 -24.82 -8.57 -21.00
CA GLY A 21 -24.44 -7.60 -19.98
C GLY A 21 -23.33 -6.66 -20.46
N LEU A 22 -22.25 -7.24 -20.99
CA LEU A 22 -21.13 -6.48 -21.53
C LEU A 22 -21.55 -5.60 -22.71
N LEU A 23 -22.33 -6.13 -23.65
CA LEU A 23 -22.83 -5.37 -24.81
C LEU A 23 -23.73 -4.22 -24.38
N GLY A 24 -24.63 -4.44 -23.42
CA GLY A 24 -25.48 -3.39 -22.89
C GLY A 24 -24.68 -2.28 -22.18
N CYS A 25 -23.67 -2.64 -21.38
CA CYS A 25 -22.72 -1.66 -20.84
C CYS A 25 -21.99 -0.90 -21.95
N VAL A 26 -21.54 -1.61 -22.99
CA VAL A 26 -20.83 -0.99 -24.12
C VAL A 26 -21.69 0.00 -24.88
N MET A 27 -22.97 -0.34 -25.11
CA MET A 27 -23.92 0.56 -25.77
C MET A 27 -24.15 1.84 -24.95
N ILE A 28 -24.26 1.74 -23.63
CA ILE A 28 -24.46 2.90 -22.75
C ILE A 28 -23.19 3.77 -22.69
N LEU A 29 -22.01 3.15 -22.56
CA LEU A 29 -20.75 3.84 -22.24
C LEU A 29 -19.95 4.35 -23.44
N PHE A 30 -19.96 3.65 -24.58
CA PHE A 30 -19.00 3.93 -25.65
C PHE A 30 -19.63 4.47 -26.93
N LEU A 31 -20.97 4.43 -27.07
CA LEU A 31 -21.64 5.06 -28.21
C LEU A 31 -21.57 6.60 -28.09
N PRO A 32 -21.34 7.35 -29.18
CA PRO A 32 -21.36 8.82 -29.15
C PRO A 32 -22.77 9.39 -28.89
N PRO A 33 -22.92 10.47 -28.09
CA PRO A 33 -21.91 11.12 -27.27
C PRO A 33 -21.48 10.25 -26.07
N ARG A 34 -20.19 10.24 -25.73
CA ARG A 34 -19.66 9.42 -24.63
C ARG A 34 -19.97 10.09 -23.27
N PRO A 35 -20.63 9.40 -22.34
CA PRO A 35 -20.89 9.94 -21.00
C PRO A 35 -19.62 9.96 -20.15
N THR A 36 -19.49 10.99 -19.32
CA THR A 36 -18.57 11.09 -18.19
C THR A 36 -19.31 11.73 -17.02
N MET A 37 -18.81 11.54 -15.80
CA MET A 37 -19.36 12.25 -14.63
C MET A 37 -18.53 13.50 -14.33
N ALA A 38 -19.22 14.61 -14.05
CA ALA A 38 -18.59 15.83 -13.56
C ALA A 38 -17.91 15.58 -12.21
N ASP A 39 -16.69 16.12 -12.06
CA ASP A 39 -16.00 16.14 -10.78
C ASP A 39 -16.67 17.20 -9.90
N THR A 40 -17.15 16.76 -8.74
CA THR A 40 -17.82 17.64 -7.75
C THR A 40 -16.86 18.08 -6.65
N GLY A 41 -15.55 17.93 -6.87
CA GLY A 41 -14.50 18.11 -5.85
C GLY A 41 -14.07 16.78 -5.20
N LEU A 42 -14.86 15.71 -5.38
CA LEU A 42 -14.58 14.38 -4.82
C LEU A 42 -13.26 13.79 -5.32
N TYR A 43 -12.88 14.03 -6.58
CA TYR A 43 -11.71 13.34 -7.16
C TYR A 43 -10.42 13.72 -6.43
N SER A 44 -10.30 14.96 -5.98
CA SER A 44 -9.13 15.43 -5.22
C SER A 44 -8.86 14.58 -3.95
N LEU A 45 -9.91 14.07 -3.30
CA LEU A 45 -9.84 13.24 -2.11
C LEU A 45 -9.49 11.77 -2.44
N VAL A 46 -10.05 11.26 -3.54
CA VAL A 46 -9.98 9.84 -3.89
C VAL A 46 -8.72 9.50 -4.68
N LEU A 47 -8.24 10.41 -5.54
CA LEU A 47 -7.10 10.19 -6.43
C LEU A 47 -5.84 9.68 -5.69
N PRO A 48 -5.39 10.30 -4.57
CA PRO A 48 -4.21 9.81 -3.84
C PRO A 48 -4.38 8.37 -3.34
N GLN A 49 -5.60 8.02 -2.90
CA GLN A 49 -5.92 6.70 -2.36
C GLN A 49 -5.91 5.60 -3.44
N LEU A 50 -6.15 6.00 -4.70
CA LEU A 50 -6.07 5.15 -5.89
C LEU A 50 -4.67 5.12 -6.51
N GLY A 51 -3.72 5.92 -6.02
CA GLY A 51 -2.39 6.06 -6.62
C GLY A 51 -2.44 6.77 -7.98
N LEU A 52 -3.31 7.77 -8.07
CA LEU A 52 -3.54 8.59 -9.25
C LEU A 52 -3.35 10.07 -8.88
N THR A 53 -2.99 10.88 -9.86
CA THR A 53 -3.03 12.35 -9.79
C THR A 53 -3.67 12.89 -11.05
N GLN A 54 -3.98 14.19 -11.08
CA GLN A 54 -4.45 14.84 -12.30
C GLN A 54 -3.45 14.61 -13.45
N GLY A 55 -3.96 14.21 -14.61
CA GLY A 55 -3.17 14.01 -15.82
C GLY A 55 -3.14 15.25 -16.72
N SER A 56 -2.76 15.03 -17.97
CA SER A 56 -2.63 16.07 -19.00
C SER A 56 -3.92 16.80 -19.35
N THR A 57 -5.06 16.11 -19.22
CA THR A 57 -6.39 16.59 -19.64
C THR A 57 -7.48 16.12 -18.69
N GLN A 58 -8.63 16.78 -18.70
CA GLN A 58 -9.76 16.43 -17.85
C GLN A 58 -10.27 15.01 -18.16
N GLY A 59 -10.49 14.19 -17.13
CA GLY A 59 -10.90 12.79 -17.27
C GLY A 59 -9.76 11.81 -17.59
N VAL A 60 -8.51 12.30 -17.56
CA VAL A 60 -7.30 11.51 -17.71
C VAL A 60 -6.40 11.74 -16.49
N PHE A 61 -5.86 10.66 -15.95
CA PHE A 61 -5.13 10.65 -14.68
C PHE A 61 -3.74 10.04 -14.83
N ALA A 62 -2.73 10.66 -14.24
CA ALA A 62 -1.40 10.08 -14.21
C ALA A 62 -1.28 9.07 -13.06
N GLY A 63 -0.73 7.89 -13.33
CA GLY A 63 -0.41 6.92 -12.27
C GLY A 63 0.80 7.38 -11.47
N THR A 64 0.65 7.53 -10.15
CA THR A 64 1.79 7.75 -9.23
C THR A 64 2.36 6.43 -8.73
N GLY A 65 1.62 5.34 -8.92
CA GLY A 65 2.00 3.96 -8.65
C GLY A 65 0.98 3.27 -7.75
N ILE A 66 1.02 1.93 -7.76
CA ILE A 66 -0.01 1.12 -7.09
C ILE A 66 0.07 1.30 -5.56
N PRO A 67 -0.98 1.80 -4.90
CA PRO A 67 -1.00 1.98 -3.46
C PRO A 67 -1.31 0.63 -2.79
N TRP A 68 -0.25 -0.15 -2.55
CA TRP A 68 -0.37 -1.49 -2.00
C TRP A 68 -1.03 -1.54 -0.62
N GLY A 69 -0.87 -0.50 0.21
CA GLY A 69 -1.59 -0.36 1.47
C GLY A 69 -3.11 -0.38 1.26
N SER A 70 -3.60 0.35 0.27
CA SER A 70 -5.02 0.39 -0.11
C SER A 70 -5.48 -0.94 -0.71
N LEU A 71 -4.67 -1.58 -1.56
CA LEU A 71 -4.98 -2.91 -2.13
C LEU A 71 -5.06 -4.02 -1.08
N LEU A 72 -4.29 -3.93 -0.01
CA LEU A 72 -4.34 -4.89 1.09
C LEU A 72 -5.29 -4.45 2.20
N GLN A 73 -5.97 -3.32 2.02
CA GLN A 73 -6.91 -2.75 2.99
C GLN A 73 -6.25 -2.52 4.37
N TRP A 74 -4.96 -2.16 4.32
CA TRP A 74 -4.16 -1.73 5.46
C TRP A 74 -4.18 -0.23 5.66
N THR A 75 -4.43 0.54 4.62
CA THR A 75 -4.85 1.94 4.72
C THR A 75 -6.34 1.98 4.43
N SER A 76 -6.98 3.09 4.78
CA SER A 76 -8.38 3.34 4.48
C SER A 76 -8.66 3.56 2.99
N GLY A 77 -7.98 2.93 2.04
CA GLY A 77 -8.32 3.14 0.62
C GLY A 77 -9.63 2.44 0.19
N PRO A 78 -10.49 3.05 -0.66
CA PRO A 78 -11.65 2.39 -1.20
C PRO A 78 -11.23 1.22 -2.07
N SER A 79 -12.04 0.17 -2.11
CA SER A 79 -11.81 -0.97 -2.98
C SER A 79 -11.90 -0.60 -4.48
N LEU A 80 -12.30 0.62 -4.83
CA LEU A 80 -12.11 1.17 -6.18
C LEU A 80 -10.63 1.18 -6.60
N VAL A 81 -9.69 1.08 -5.65
CA VAL A 81 -8.26 0.90 -5.92
C VAL A 81 -7.96 -0.34 -6.76
N TYR A 82 -8.73 -1.42 -6.67
CA TYR A 82 -8.47 -2.64 -7.46
C TYR A 82 -8.64 -2.41 -8.97
N PRO A 83 -9.81 -1.92 -9.47
CA PRO A 83 -9.94 -1.58 -10.88
C PRO A 83 -9.04 -0.42 -11.31
N ALA A 84 -8.76 0.56 -10.44
CA ALA A 84 -7.81 1.64 -10.75
C ALA A 84 -6.37 1.12 -10.93
N ALA A 85 -5.90 0.24 -10.06
CA ALA A 85 -4.58 -0.40 -10.19
C ALA A 85 -4.50 -1.28 -11.45
N LEU A 86 -5.59 -1.98 -11.80
CA LEU A 86 -5.66 -2.72 -13.07
C LEU A 86 -5.59 -1.77 -14.27
N ALA A 87 -6.25 -0.61 -14.19
CA ALA A 87 -6.18 0.42 -15.23
C ALA A 87 -4.76 0.96 -15.39
N GLN A 88 -4.06 1.24 -14.28
CA GLN A 88 -2.64 1.64 -14.30
C GLN A 88 -1.74 0.57 -14.93
N LEU A 89 -1.95 -0.71 -14.60
CA LEU A 89 -1.21 -1.83 -15.20
C LEU A 89 -1.45 -1.93 -16.72
N LEU A 90 -2.70 -1.78 -17.16
CA LEU A 90 -3.07 -1.84 -18.57
C LEU A 90 -2.66 -0.58 -19.36
N ALA A 91 -2.42 0.54 -18.68
CA ALA A 91 -1.89 1.76 -19.29
C ALA A 91 -0.38 1.68 -19.58
N PHE A 92 0.33 0.65 -19.13
CA PHE A 92 1.77 0.44 -19.36
C PHE A 92 2.66 1.67 -19.04
N GLY A 93 2.31 2.41 -17.98
CA GLY A 93 3.02 3.63 -17.57
C GLY A 93 2.56 4.91 -18.26
N GLY A 94 1.57 4.83 -19.15
CA GLY A 94 0.82 5.97 -19.67
C GLY A 94 -0.27 6.45 -18.71
N GLU A 95 -1.03 7.46 -19.15
CA GLU A 95 -2.14 7.99 -18.36
C GLU A 95 -3.38 7.07 -18.41
N VAL A 96 -4.10 7.04 -17.29
CA VAL A 96 -5.33 6.28 -17.10
C VAL A 96 -6.53 7.15 -17.44
N SER A 97 -7.27 6.79 -18.48
CA SER A 97 -8.53 7.47 -18.82
C SER A 97 -9.73 6.86 -18.09
N LEU A 98 -10.75 7.67 -17.81
CA LEU A 98 -12.05 7.18 -17.32
C LEU A 98 -12.71 6.17 -18.28
N THR A 99 -12.41 6.27 -19.57
CA THR A 99 -12.89 5.31 -20.60
C THR A 99 -12.29 3.92 -20.37
N LEU A 100 -10.99 3.83 -20.07
CA LEU A 100 -10.33 2.56 -19.74
C LEU A 100 -10.90 1.97 -18.46
N LEU A 101 -11.07 2.79 -17.42
CA LEU A 101 -11.67 2.37 -16.16
C LEU A 101 -13.11 1.83 -16.36
N ALA A 102 -13.91 2.52 -17.18
CA ALA A 102 -15.27 2.10 -17.50
C ALA A 102 -15.30 0.73 -18.21
N GLY A 103 -14.37 0.49 -19.14
CA GLY A 103 -14.22 -0.80 -19.81
C GLY A 103 -13.85 -1.92 -18.86
N ILE A 104 -12.94 -1.65 -17.91
CA ILE A 104 -12.56 -2.61 -16.87
C ILE A 104 -13.77 -2.95 -15.98
N LEU A 105 -14.51 -1.95 -15.51
CA LEU A 105 -15.70 -2.15 -14.68
C LEU A 105 -16.79 -2.93 -15.44
N ALA A 106 -17.01 -2.66 -16.73
CA ALA A 106 -17.92 -3.41 -17.59
C ALA A 106 -17.55 -4.90 -17.70
N VAL A 107 -16.27 -5.20 -17.89
CA VAL A 107 -15.77 -6.58 -17.92
C VAL A 107 -15.91 -7.27 -16.56
N LEU A 108 -15.57 -6.58 -15.47
CA LEU A 108 -15.71 -7.12 -14.10
C LEU A 108 -17.18 -7.37 -13.75
N TYR A 109 -18.09 -6.49 -14.16
CA TYR A 109 -19.53 -6.68 -14.02
C TYR A 109 -20.03 -7.90 -14.79
N ALA A 110 -19.62 -8.06 -16.06
CA ALA A 110 -19.96 -9.23 -16.86
C ALA A 110 -19.46 -10.54 -16.24
N ILE A 111 -18.26 -10.55 -15.67
CA ILE A 111 -17.72 -11.69 -14.91
C ILE A 111 -18.57 -11.97 -13.66
N ALA A 112 -18.98 -10.93 -12.92
CA ALA A 112 -19.85 -11.07 -11.76
C ALA A 112 -21.22 -11.65 -12.15
N LEU A 113 -21.83 -11.17 -13.24
CA LEU A 113 -23.08 -11.69 -13.81
C LEU A 113 -22.97 -13.16 -14.21
N PHE A 114 -21.87 -13.55 -14.87
CA PHE A 114 -21.59 -14.94 -15.22
C PHE A 114 -21.64 -15.84 -13.98
N PHE A 115 -20.93 -15.45 -12.91
CA PHE A 115 -20.89 -16.24 -11.68
C PHE A 115 -22.23 -16.22 -10.93
N LEU A 116 -22.95 -15.10 -10.94
CA LEU A 116 -24.26 -14.99 -10.32
C LEU A 116 -25.26 -15.92 -11.01
N CYS A 117 -25.34 -15.89 -12.36
CA CYS A 117 -26.20 -16.77 -13.13
C CYS A 117 -25.90 -18.24 -12.84
N LYS A 118 -24.62 -18.63 -12.84
CA LYS A 118 -24.24 -20.00 -12.45
C LYS A 118 -24.67 -20.37 -11.03
N ALA A 119 -24.48 -19.46 -10.07
CA ALA A 119 -24.83 -19.71 -8.68
C ALA A 119 -26.34 -19.87 -8.50
N LEU A 120 -27.13 -19.03 -9.17
CA LEU A 120 -28.59 -19.08 -9.14
C LEU A 120 -29.11 -20.30 -9.89
N CYS A 121 -28.59 -20.62 -11.08
CA CYS A 121 -29.00 -21.81 -11.85
C CYS A 121 -28.66 -23.11 -11.12
N ALA A 122 -27.46 -23.23 -10.55
CA ALA A 122 -27.09 -24.41 -9.75
C ALA A 122 -28.01 -24.59 -8.54
N ARG A 123 -28.50 -23.48 -7.98
CA ARG A 123 -29.35 -23.51 -6.79
C ARG A 123 -30.84 -23.69 -7.12
N PHE A 124 -31.29 -23.18 -8.27
CA PHE A 124 -32.72 -22.96 -8.58
C PHE A 124 -33.14 -23.43 -9.98
N GLY A 125 -32.26 -24.05 -10.77
CA GLY A 125 -32.55 -24.51 -12.13
C GLY A 125 -32.84 -23.35 -13.09
N GLY A 126 -33.77 -23.55 -14.03
CA GLY A 126 -34.15 -22.52 -15.02
C GLY A 126 -34.64 -21.20 -14.42
N TRP A 127 -35.14 -21.20 -13.18
CA TRP A 127 -35.53 -19.98 -12.46
C TRP A 127 -34.35 -19.11 -12.04
N GLY A 128 -33.19 -19.73 -11.86
CA GLY A 128 -31.95 -18.99 -11.66
C GLY A 128 -31.59 -18.13 -12.86
N MET A 129 -31.92 -18.59 -14.08
CA MET A 129 -31.71 -17.85 -15.32
C MET A 129 -32.60 -16.60 -15.35
N LEU A 130 -33.90 -16.75 -15.06
CA LEU A 130 -34.83 -15.62 -15.01
C LEU A 130 -34.36 -14.57 -14.00
N ALA A 131 -34.02 -14.99 -12.78
CA ALA A 131 -33.52 -14.08 -11.75
C ALA A 131 -32.24 -13.36 -12.16
N SER A 132 -31.28 -14.07 -12.77
CA SER A 132 -30.05 -13.43 -13.27
C SER A 132 -30.31 -12.50 -14.46
N SER A 133 -31.26 -12.82 -15.33
CA SER A 133 -31.63 -11.96 -16.46
C SER A 133 -32.34 -10.68 -16.00
N LEU A 134 -33.24 -10.79 -15.03
CA LEU A 134 -33.90 -9.63 -14.41
C LEU A 134 -32.88 -8.76 -13.68
N TRP A 135 -31.92 -9.36 -12.95
CA TRP A 135 -30.82 -8.60 -12.33
C TRP A 135 -29.92 -7.93 -13.36
N ALA A 136 -29.59 -8.62 -14.46
CA ALA A 136 -28.83 -8.02 -15.55
C ALA A 136 -29.59 -6.81 -16.14
N LEU A 137 -30.88 -6.95 -16.45
CA LEU A 137 -31.70 -5.83 -16.93
C LEU A 137 -31.76 -4.67 -15.94
N ALA A 138 -31.93 -4.94 -14.64
CA ALA A 138 -31.92 -3.90 -13.61
C ALA A 138 -30.55 -3.20 -13.51
N GLY A 139 -29.45 -3.96 -13.56
CA GLY A 139 -28.11 -3.42 -13.42
C GLY A 139 -27.55 -2.75 -14.67
N ILE A 140 -28.03 -3.08 -15.87
CA ILE A 140 -27.61 -2.45 -17.15
C ILE A 140 -28.47 -1.20 -17.44
N CYS A 141 -28.85 -0.44 -16.43
CA CYS A 141 -29.55 0.83 -16.61
C CYS A 141 -28.60 2.02 -16.41
N GLY A 142 -29.04 3.19 -16.86
CA GLY A 142 -28.27 4.44 -16.77
C GLY A 142 -27.79 4.75 -15.36
N ASN A 143 -28.62 4.48 -14.34
CA ASN A 143 -28.32 4.79 -12.93
C ASN A 143 -27.08 4.15 -12.35
N TYR A 144 -26.64 3.03 -12.90
CA TYR A 144 -25.47 2.32 -12.39
C TYR A 144 -24.33 2.36 -13.40
N VAL A 145 -24.64 2.13 -14.67
CA VAL A 145 -23.62 1.98 -15.71
C VAL A 145 -22.93 3.30 -16.02
N LEU A 146 -23.62 4.45 -16.00
CA LEU A 146 -23.00 5.75 -16.31
C LEU A 146 -21.87 6.11 -15.33
N TYR A 147 -21.98 5.66 -14.07
CA TYR A 147 -20.93 5.82 -13.07
C TYR A 147 -19.66 4.98 -13.33
N PHE A 148 -19.66 4.06 -14.31
CA PHE A 148 -18.45 3.31 -14.66
C PHE A 148 -17.39 4.23 -15.27
N ALA A 149 -17.80 5.31 -15.94
CA ALA A 149 -16.92 6.37 -16.44
C ALA A 149 -16.66 7.45 -15.39
N SER A 150 -16.39 7.06 -14.14
CA SER A 150 -16.13 7.99 -13.04
C SER A 150 -15.27 7.37 -11.94
N LEU A 151 -14.78 8.21 -11.02
CA LEU A 151 -14.14 7.75 -9.77
C LEU A 151 -15.12 7.70 -8.58
N TYR A 152 -16.43 7.83 -8.82
CA TYR A 152 -17.43 7.58 -7.78
C TYR A 152 -17.54 6.08 -7.48
N ALA A 153 -17.81 5.74 -6.22
CA ALA A 153 -17.94 4.36 -5.76
C ALA A 153 -19.11 3.58 -6.39
N TRP A 154 -20.10 4.25 -6.98
CA TRP A 154 -21.40 3.67 -7.33
C TRP A 154 -21.34 2.61 -8.43
N GLY A 155 -20.55 2.83 -9.46
CA GLY A 155 -20.32 1.82 -10.50
C GLY A 155 -19.68 0.56 -9.92
N TRP A 156 -18.71 0.76 -9.02
CA TRP A 156 -18.02 -0.32 -8.33
C TRP A 156 -18.90 -1.04 -7.29
N LEU A 157 -19.85 -0.34 -6.66
CA LEU A 157 -20.84 -0.91 -5.77
C LEU A 157 -21.72 -1.96 -6.48
N LEU A 158 -22.18 -1.68 -7.71
CA LEU A 158 -22.93 -2.64 -8.52
C LEU A 158 -22.11 -3.93 -8.78
N VAL A 159 -20.84 -3.77 -9.17
CA VAL A 159 -19.93 -4.90 -9.45
C VAL A 159 -19.72 -5.75 -8.20
N THR A 160 -19.38 -5.12 -7.09
CA THR A 160 -19.06 -5.81 -5.83
C THR A 160 -20.29 -6.44 -5.18
N ALA A 161 -21.46 -5.78 -5.20
CA ALA A 161 -22.71 -6.34 -4.73
C ALA A 161 -23.12 -7.58 -5.54
N THR A 162 -23.00 -7.52 -6.86
CA THR A 162 -23.27 -8.66 -7.76
C THR A 162 -22.30 -9.83 -7.49
N ALA A 163 -21.01 -9.53 -7.32
CA ALA A 163 -19.99 -10.53 -7.01
C ALA A 163 -20.19 -11.15 -5.61
N PHE A 164 -20.60 -10.34 -4.62
CA PHE A 164 -20.93 -10.81 -3.28
C PHE A 164 -22.15 -11.74 -3.29
N ALA A 165 -23.22 -11.36 -3.99
CA ALA A 165 -24.40 -12.21 -4.18
C ALA A 165 -24.01 -13.53 -4.85
N ALA A 166 -23.20 -13.49 -5.92
CA ALA A 166 -22.71 -14.68 -6.61
C ALA A 166 -21.93 -15.60 -5.66
N ALA A 167 -21.01 -15.06 -4.86
CA ALA A 167 -20.25 -15.82 -3.88
C ALA A 167 -21.15 -16.42 -2.77
N ALA A 168 -22.12 -15.64 -2.28
CA ALA A 168 -23.06 -16.09 -1.25
C ALA A 168 -23.93 -17.26 -1.73
N PHE A 169 -24.55 -17.15 -2.92
CA PHE A 169 -25.35 -18.22 -3.50
C PHE A 169 -24.52 -19.45 -3.85
N ARG A 170 -23.31 -19.24 -4.38
CA ARG A 170 -22.37 -20.33 -4.69
C ARG A 170 -21.96 -21.09 -3.44
N GLY A 171 -21.57 -20.40 -2.37
CA GLY A 171 -21.17 -21.06 -1.13
C GLY A 171 -22.32 -21.83 -0.49
N MET A 172 -23.56 -21.30 -0.54
CA MET A 172 -24.76 -22.06 -0.13
C MET A 172 -25.00 -23.32 -0.98
N ALA A 173 -24.75 -23.27 -2.30
CA ALA A 173 -24.87 -24.42 -3.18
C ALA A 173 -23.79 -25.48 -2.89
N LEU A 174 -22.54 -25.05 -2.69
CA LEU A 174 -21.41 -25.94 -2.37
C LEU A 174 -21.57 -26.65 -1.02
N LEU A 175 -22.06 -25.95 0.01
CA LEU A 175 -22.31 -26.55 1.32
C LEU A 175 -23.34 -27.68 1.26
N ARG A 176 -24.39 -27.54 0.43
CA ARG A 176 -25.39 -28.61 0.21
C ARG A 176 -24.80 -29.84 -0.47
N GLN A 177 -23.76 -29.65 -1.27
CA GLN A 177 -23.05 -30.73 -1.97
C GLN A 177 -21.96 -31.36 -1.08
N GLY A 178 -21.86 -30.96 0.19
CA GLY A 178 -20.86 -31.48 1.13
C GLY A 178 -19.44 -30.93 0.90
N VAL A 179 -19.28 -29.93 0.02
CA VAL A 179 -18.00 -29.26 -0.20
C VAL A 179 -17.73 -28.35 1.01
N GLY A 180 -16.60 -28.56 1.67
CA GLY A 180 -16.17 -27.79 2.85
C GLY A 180 -14.81 -27.13 2.67
N GLY A 181 -14.43 -26.32 3.65
CA GLY A 181 -13.16 -25.61 3.69
C GLY A 181 -13.17 -24.23 3.03
N LYS A 182 -11.96 -23.70 2.79
CA LYS A 182 -11.73 -22.35 2.23
C LYS A 182 -12.37 -22.10 0.87
N THR A 183 -12.62 -23.14 0.07
CA THR A 183 -13.26 -23.03 -1.25
C THR A 183 -14.68 -22.46 -1.18
N VAL A 184 -15.37 -22.61 -0.04
CA VAL A 184 -16.71 -22.09 0.19
C VAL A 184 -16.66 -20.63 0.64
N TRP A 185 -15.93 -20.35 1.71
CA TRP A 185 -16.04 -19.06 2.41
C TRP A 185 -15.02 -18.01 1.96
N LEU A 186 -13.88 -18.39 1.35
CA LEU A 186 -12.87 -17.42 0.93
C LEU A 186 -13.38 -16.49 -0.18
N PRO A 187 -14.08 -16.96 -1.23
CA PRO A 187 -14.67 -16.05 -2.22
C PRO A 187 -15.66 -15.08 -1.60
N LEU A 188 -16.48 -15.54 -0.64
CA LEU A 188 -17.45 -14.71 0.07
C LEU A 188 -16.75 -13.66 0.95
N TRP A 189 -15.64 -14.03 1.60
CA TRP A 189 -14.83 -13.09 2.36
C TRP A 189 -14.22 -12.02 1.47
N LEU A 190 -13.63 -12.43 0.34
CA LEU A 190 -13.00 -11.50 -0.62
C LEU A 190 -14.03 -10.52 -1.17
N THR A 191 -15.16 -11.00 -1.69
CA THR A 191 -16.20 -10.11 -2.23
C THR A 191 -16.88 -9.30 -1.14
N GLY A 192 -16.96 -9.81 0.09
CA GLY A 192 -17.42 -9.06 1.26
C GLY A 192 -16.50 -7.91 1.62
N LEU A 193 -15.18 -8.13 1.57
CA LEU A 193 -14.19 -7.07 1.76
C LEU A 193 -14.33 -5.99 0.69
N LEU A 194 -14.41 -6.40 -0.59
CA LEU A 194 -14.61 -5.45 -1.69
C LEU A 194 -15.89 -4.64 -1.52
N LEU A 195 -17.00 -5.28 -1.17
CA LEU A 195 -18.29 -4.61 -0.96
C LEU A 195 -18.24 -3.64 0.21
N LEU A 196 -17.76 -4.08 1.37
CA LEU A 196 -17.74 -3.26 2.60
C LEU A 196 -16.80 -2.05 2.52
N THR A 197 -15.83 -2.09 1.61
CA THR A 197 -14.92 -0.95 1.36
C THR A 197 -15.12 -0.31 -0.01
N ALA A 198 -16.22 -0.61 -0.71
CA ALA A 198 -16.56 0.06 -1.97
C ALA A 198 -16.94 1.52 -1.74
N SER A 199 -17.75 1.77 -0.71
CA SER A 199 -18.18 3.08 -0.23
C SER A 199 -18.30 2.99 1.28
N GLU A 200 -18.03 4.08 2.00
CA GLU A 200 -18.10 4.11 3.46
C GLU A 200 -19.50 3.75 3.97
N LEU A 201 -20.56 4.03 3.19
CA LEU A 201 -21.94 3.70 3.54
C LEU A 201 -22.15 2.19 3.61
N CYS A 202 -21.30 1.41 2.95
CA CYS A 202 -21.37 -0.05 3.01
C CYS A 202 -21.07 -0.60 4.42
N VAL A 203 -20.56 0.21 5.36
CA VAL A 203 -20.40 -0.18 6.77
C VAL A 203 -21.72 -0.64 7.39
N VAL A 204 -22.86 -0.12 6.95
CA VAL A 204 -24.18 -0.57 7.44
C VAL A 204 -24.52 -2.00 7.02
N LEU A 205 -23.86 -2.51 5.98
CA LEU A 205 -23.99 -3.88 5.50
C LEU A 205 -23.08 -4.85 6.26
N LEU A 206 -22.23 -4.37 7.18
CA LEU A 206 -21.26 -5.18 7.91
C LEU A 206 -21.91 -6.35 8.66
N LEU A 207 -22.98 -6.09 9.42
CA LEU A 207 -23.69 -7.13 10.18
C LEU A 207 -24.34 -8.19 9.27
N PRO A 208 -25.11 -7.83 8.22
CA PRO A 208 -25.59 -8.78 7.22
C PRO A 208 -24.48 -9.61 6.56
N VAL A 209 -23.39 -8.97 6.15
CA VAL A 209 -22.24 -9.62 5.49
C VAL A 209 -21.55 -10.61 6.44
N LEU A 210 -21.28 -10.19 7.67
CA LEU A 210 -20.70 -11.05 8.71
C LEU A 210 -21.63 -12.22 9.05
N GLY A 211 -22.94 -11.99 9.13
CA GLY A 211 -23.93 -13.04 9.39
C GLY A 211 -23.90 -14.14 8.32
N LEU A 212 -23.88 -13.76 7.04
CA LEU A 212 -23.72 -14.69 5.93
C LEU A 212 -22.36 -15.40 5.95
N PHE A 213 -21.30 -14.65 6.22
CA PHE A 213 -19.94 -15.17 6.29
C PHE A 213 -19.79 -16.21 7.40
N PHE A 214 -20.19 -15.90 8.63
CA PHE A 214 -20.14 -16.82 9.76
C PHE A 214 -20.96 -18.07 9.50
N ARG A 215 -22.19 -17.91 9.00
CA ARG A 215 -23.05 -19.05 8.66
C ARG A 215 -22.35 -20.00 7.69
N GLN A 216 -21.71 -19.49 6.64
CA GLN A 216 -21.06 -20.33 5.63
C GLN A 216 -19.71 -20.87 6.10
N ALA A 217 -18.87 -20.04 6.71
CA ALA A 217 -17.53 -20.41 7.14
C ALA A 217 -17.55 -21.44 8.27
N LEU A 218 -18.41 -21.26 9.27
CA LEU A 218 -18.55 -22.23 10.38
C LEU A 218 -19.20 -23.54 9.91
N SER A 219 -20.07 -23.49 8.90
CA SER A 219 -20.64 -24.70 8.28
C SER A 219 -19.64 -25.44 7.39
N ALA A 220 -18.71 -24.71 6.74
CA ALA A 220 -17.72 -25.26 5.83
C ALA A 220 -16.52 -25.89 6.56
N GLU A 221 -16.12 -25.34 7.71
CA GLU A 221 -14.91 -25.75 8.44
C GLU A 221 -15.21 -26.75 9.55
N LYS A 222 -14.75 -27.99 9.38
CA LYS A 222 -14.92 -29.06 10.37
C LYS A 222 -13.85 -29.05 11.47
N VAL A 223 -12.66 -28.53 11.17
CA VAL A 223 -11.49 -28.58 12.06
C VAL A 223 -11.38 -27.29 12.88
N ARG A 224 -10.96 -27.38 14.15
CA ARG A 224 -10.74 -26.22 15.04
C ARG A 224 -9.86 -25.14 14.41
N ARG A 225 -8.78 -25.52 13.71
CA ARG A 225 -7.90 -24.59 12.99
C ARG A 225 -8.64 -23.83 11.87
N GLY A 226 -9.51 -24.51 11.13
CA GLY A 226 -10.30 -23.89 10.06
C GLY A 226 -11.32 -22.90 10.62
N LYS A 227 -12.02 -23.27 11.69
CA LYS A 227 -12.94 -22.37 12.41
C LYS A 227 -12.24 -21.15 12.98
N ALA A 228 -11.06 -21.33 13.59
CA ALA A 228 -10.25 -20.22 14.09
C ALA A 228 -9.81 -19.27 12.96
N LEU A 229 -9.44 -19.80 11.80
CA LEU A 229 -9.09 -18.99 10.64
C LEU A 229 -10.29 -18.21 10.09
N ALA A 230 -11.48 -18.81 10.09
CA ALA A 230 -12.71 -18.12 9.72
C ALA A 230 -13.03 -16.96 10.68
N VAL A 231 -12.91 -17.19 11.99
CA VAL A 231 -13.09 -16.11 13.00
C VAL A 231 -12.07 -14.99 12.80
N LEU A 232 -10.79 -15.34 12.58
CA LEU A 232 -9.77 -14.34 12.27
C LEU A 232 -10.10 -13.55 11.01
N ALA A 233 -10.57 -14.22 9.95
CA ALA A 233 -10.99 -13.56 8.72
C ALA A 233 -12.17 -12.60 8.95
N ALA A 234 -13.15 -12.95 9.79
CA ALA A 234 -14.24 -12.04 10.18
C ALA A 234 -13.72 -10.83 10.96
N ALA A 235 -12.78 -11.03 11.88
CA ALA A 235 -12.16 -9.94 12.63
C ALA A 235 -11.40 -8.98 11.71
N VAL A 236 -10.61 -9.52 10.76
CA VAL A 236 -9.92 -8.72 9.74
C VAL A 236 -10.92 -7.95 8.88
N LEU A 237 -12.01 -8.60 8.45
CA LEU A 237 -13.06 -7.95 7.66
C LEU A 237 -13.69 -6.77 8.41
N THR A 238 -13.97 -6.96 9.70
CA THR A 238 -14.53 -5.93 10.59
C THR A 238 -13.55 -4.77 10.78
N LEU A 239 -12.28 -5.08 11.02
CA LEU A 239 -11.23 -4.07 11.19
C LEU A 239 -11.04 -3.25 9.91
N CYS A 240 -10.95 -3.89 8.74
CA CYS A 240 -10.80 -3.21 7.46
C CYS A 240 -12.02 -2.32 7.17
N ALA A 241 -13.24 -2.84 7.29
CA ALA A 241 -14.46 -2.09 7.02
C ALA A 241 -14.66 -0.93 8.01
N GLY A 242 -14.45 -1.16 9.31
CA GLY A 242 -14.59 -0.14 10.34
C GLY A 242 -13.55 0.96 10.19
N ARG A 243 -12.29 0.60 9.94
CA ARG A 243 -11.22 1.57 9.69
C ARG A 243 -11.48 2.39 8.43
N PHE A 244 -11.89 1.73 7.34
CA PHE A 244 -12.25 2.40 6.09
C PHE A 244 -13.39 3.43 6.30
N ALA A 245 -14.43 3.05 7.05
CA ALA A 245 -15.53 3.97 7.36
C ALA A 245 -15.13 5.14 8.27
N LEU A 246 -14.23 4.91 9.23
CA LEU A 246 -13.79 5.94 10.19
C LEU A 246 -12.77 6.92 9.59
N GLU A 247 -11.82 6.44 8.78
CA GLU A 247 -10.70 7.26 8.29
C GLU A 247 -10.99 8.02 6.99
N ASN A 248 -11.92 7.54 6.14
CA ASN A 248 -12.35 8.33 4.98
C ASN A 248 -13.65 9.07 5.22
N GLY A 249 -14.42 8.62 6.22
CA GLY A 249 -15.78 9.01 6.57
C GLY A 249 -16.23 10.38 6.09
N GLN A 250 -16.53 10.53 4.80
CA GLN A 250 -17.35 11.61 4.27
C GLN A 250 -18.67 11.61 5.03
N ILE A 251 -19.26 10.46 5.33
CA ILE A 251 -20.55 10.37 6.07
C ILE A 251 -20.47 10.94 7.48
N PHE A 252 -19.28 10.94 8.09
CA PHE A 252 -19.06 11.36 9.48
C PHE A 252 -18.00 12.48 9.57
N ASN A 253 -17.97 13.37 8.58
CA ASN A 253 -17.14 14.57 8.60
C ASN A 253 -17.97 15.82 8.98
N GLN A 254 -17.29 16.92 9.28
CA GLN A 254 -17.95 18.17 9.68
C GLN A 254 -18.86 18.73 8.57
N THR A 255 -18.46 18.58 7.31
CA THR A 255 -19.25 19.00 6.13
C THR A 255 -20.61 18.32 6.07
N ASN A 256 -20.64 17.00 6.21
CA ASN A 256 -21.87 16.21 6.14
C ASN A 256 -22.68 16.29 7.43
N LEU A 257 -22.04 16.54 8.58
CA LEU A 257 -22.75 16.87 9.82
C LEU A 257 -23.52 18.18 9.63
N TYR A 258 -22.89 19.20 9.04
CA TYR A 258 -23.53 20.44 8.69
C TYR A 258 -24.69 20.22 7.71
N HIS A 259 -24.48 19.50 6.60
CA HIS A 259 -25.55 19.20 5.63
C HIS A 259 -26.71 18.42 6.24
N SER A 260 -26.43 17.43 7.09
CA SER A 260 -27.47 16.63 7.75
C SER A 260 -28.41 17.48 8.60
N PHE A 261 -27.91 18.59 9.14
CA PHE A 261 -28.68 19.51 9.97
C PHE A 261 -29.30 20.66 9.15
N PHE A 262 -28.51 21.46 8.45
CA PHE A 262 -28.96 22.69 7.77
C PHE A 262 -29.69 22.44 6.47
N ASP A 263 -29.22 21.49 5.66
CA ASP A 263 -29.83 21.13 4.38
C ASP A 263 -30.82 19.95 4.54
N GLY A 264 -30.71 19.17 5.61
CA GLY A 264 -31.62 18.08 5.96
C GLY A 264 -32.68 18.48 6.99
N LEU A 265 -32.35 18.31 8.27
CA LEU A 265 -33.30 18.35 9.38
C LEU A 265 -34.04 19.69 9.50
N LEU A 266 -33.33 20.82 9.40
CA LEU A 266 -33.92 22.16 9.51
C LEU A 266 -34.84 22.50 8.32
N THR A 267 -34.45 22.13 7.10
CA THR A 267 -35.24 22.35 5.88
C THR A 267 -36.63 21.73 5.97
N LEU A 268 -36.75 20.60 6.69
CA LEU A 268 -38.01 19.87 6.84
C LEU A 268 -38.70 20.13 8.16
N SER A 269 -38.08 20.90 9.06
CA SER A 269 -38.67 21.21 10.34
C SER A 269 -39.93 22.06 10.17
N PRO A 270 -41.07 21.70 10.81
CA PRO A 270 -42.25 22.56 10.81
C PRO A 270 -42.00 23.87 11.58
N ASP A 271 -40.99 23.90 12.46
CA ASP A 271 -40.55 25.07 13.22
C ASP A 271 -39.01 25.05 13.33
N PRO A 272 -38.30 25.57 12.32
CA PRO A 272 -36.83 25.62 12.30
C PRO A 272 -36.25 26.46 13.44
N GLU A 273 -36.97 27.49 13.91
CA GLU A 273 -36.55 28.33 15.05
C GLU A 273 -36.50 27.52 16.34
N GLN A 274 -37.57 26.79 16.65
CA GLN A 274 -37.59 25.92 17.82
C GLN A 274 -36.53 24.81 17.70
N THR A 275 -36.28 24.34 16.49
CA THR A 275 -35.27 23.31 16.24
C THR A 275 -33.85 23.81 16.48
N LEU A 276 -33.54 25.06 16.11
CA LEU A 276 -32.26 25.69 16.46
C LEU A 276 -32.11 25.83 17.98
N ARG A 277 -33.17 26.26 18.68
CA ARG A 277 -33.19 26.37 20.15
C ARG A 277 -32.96 25.01 20.84
N ASP A 278 -33.56 23.94 20.33
CA ASP A 278 -33.41 22.58 20.88
C ASP A 278 -31.98 22.02 20.73
N PHE A 279 -31.19 22.57 19.79
CA PHE A 279 -29.77 22.27 19.60
C PHE A 279 -28.83 23.32 20.21
N GLU A 280 -29.37 24.33 20.91
CA GLU A 280 -28.63 25.44 21.54
C GLU A 280 -27.86 26.31 20.51
N LEU A 281 -28.45 26.53 19.34
CA LEU A 281 -27.89 27.32 18.24
C LEU A 281 -28.59 28.68 18.08
N ASP A 282 -27.85 29.69 17.57
CA ASP A 282 -28.38 31.03 17.29
C ASP A 282 -29.49 31.00 16.23
N GLU A 283 -30.60 31.67 16.49
CA GLU A 283 -31.74 31.80 15.57
C GLU A 283 -31.37 32.54 14.28
N ASN A 284 -30.32 33.37 14.28
CA ASN A 284 -29.84 34.02 13.06
C ASN A 284 -29.35 33.02 12.00
N LEU A 285 -29.02 31.79 12.40
CA LEU A 285 -28.62 30.69 11.51
C LEU A 285 -29.78 30.18 10.63
N LEU A 286 -31.01 30.67 10.82
CA LEU A 286 -32.11 30.47 9.85
C LEU A 286 -31.72 30.91 8.43
N GLN A 287 -30.84 31.91 8.31
CA GLN A 287 -30.34 32.38 7.03
C GLN A 287 -29.55 31.31 6.28
N ASP A 288 -29.00 30.32 6.98
CA ASP A 288 -28.14 29.27 6.42
C ASP A 288 -28.88 27.95 6.15
N VAL A 289 -30.20 27.91 6.42
CA VAL A 289 -31.06 26.75 6.11
C VAL A 289 -31.09 26.49 4.61
N GLY A 290 -30.86 25.22 4.22
CA GLY A 290 -30.79 24.80 2.82
C GLY A 290 -29.48 25.17 2.09
N LYS A 291 -28.54 25.85 2.75
CA LYS A 291 -27.22 26.12 2.16
C LYS A 291 -26.36 24.87 2.25
N SER A 292 -25.72 24.49 1.14
CA SER A 292 -24.68 23.46 1.14
C SER A 292 -23.37 24.07 1.61
N ALA A 293 -22.57 23.39 2.45
CA ALA A 293 -21.21 23.74 2.89
C ALA A 293 -20.15 23.98 1.76
N TYR A 294 -20.52 23.81 0.49
CA TYR A 294 -19.66 24.03 -0.66
C TYR A 294 -19.85 25.43 -1.31
N LEU A 295 -20.71 26.28 -0.75
CA LEU A 295 -20.88 27.65 -1.23
C LEU A 295 -19.68 28.53 -0.78
N PRO A 296 -19.41 29.64 -1.48
CA PRO A 296 -18.45 30.64 -1.04
C PRO A 296 -18.73 31.13 0.39
N GLU A 297 -17.69 31.47 1.15
CA GLU A 297 -17.83 31.86 2.56
C GLU A 297 -18.70 33.11 2.75
N GLU A 298 -18.71 34.02 1.77
CA GLU A 298 -19.56 35.21 1.76
C GLU A 298 -21.07 34.93 1.75
N ASP A 299 -21.48 33.71 1.37
CA ASP A 299 -22.88 33.34 1.27
C ASP A 299 -23.47 32.87 2.62
N TYR A 300 -22.70 32.77 3.70
CA TYR A 300 -23.17 32.31 5.01
C TYR A 300 -23.25 33.40 6.06
N TYR A 301 -24.13 33.21 7.05
CA TYR A 301 -24.04 33.94 8.31
C TYR A 301 -22.85 33.43 9.15
N ILE A 302 -22.70 32.10 9.26
CA ILE A 302 -21.49 31.46 9.82
C ILE A 302 -21.06 30.32 8.88
N SER A 303 -19.94 30.51 8.18
CA SER A 303 -19.40 29.50 7.28
C SER A 303 -18.92 28.26 8.05
N PRO A 304 -19.25 27.04 7.59
CA PRO A 304 -18.75 25.79 8.18
C PRO A 304 -17.26 25.54 7.89
N ASN A 305 -16.64 26.34 7.04
CA ASN A 305 -15.22 26.21 6.65
C ASN A 305 -14.33 27.31 7.26
N ALA A 306 -14.91 28.28 7.98
CA ALA A 306 -14.19 29.40 8.59
C ALA A 306 -13.86 29.15 10.07
N ASP A 307 -13.04 30.02 10.67
CA ASP A 307 -12.61 29.92 12.08
C ASP A 307 -13.77 29.85 13.09
N ARG A 308 -14.92 30.45 12.73
CA ARG A 308 -16.15 30.46 13.55
C ARG A 308 -16.99 29.18 13.45
N ALA A 309 -16.59 28.18 12.65
CA ALA A 309 -17.35 26.94 12.46
C ALA A 309 -17.60 26.18 13.77
N ALA A 310 -16.73 26.32 14.77
CA ALA A 310 -16.89 25.73 16.10
C ALA A 310 -18.20 26.17 16.79
N GLU A 311 -18.68 27.40 16.54
CA GLU A 311 -19.95 27.93 17.08
C GLU A 311 -21.17 27.10 16.64
N ILE A 312 -21.06 26.41 15.50
CA ILE A 312 -22.08 25.47 15.01
C ILE A 312 -21.73 24.04 15.42
N LEU A 313 -20.51 23.60 15.09
CA LEU A 313 -20.13 22.20 15.07
C LEU A 313 -20.00 21.59 16.48
N ASP A 314 -19.71 22.39 17.52
CA ASP A 314 -19.65 21.91 18.91
C ASP A 314 -21.03 21.53 19.47
N HIS A 315 -22.09 22.10 18.91
CA HIS A 315 -23.47 21.83 19.31
C HIS A 315 -24.11 20.65 18.55
N LEU A 316 -23.54 20.29 17.41
CA LEU A 316 -24.05 19.25 16.53
C LEU A 316 -23.36 17.90 16.76
N SER A 317 -24.13 16.82 16.68
CA SER A 317 -23.59 15.47 16.50
C SER A 317 -24.63 14.57 15.87
N TYR A 318 -24.18 13.55 15.13
CA TYR A 318 -25.06 12.53 14.56
C TYR A 318 -25.93 11.85 15.62
N GLY A 319 -25.42 11.70 16.85
CA GLY A 319 -26.19 11.16 17.97
C GLY A 319 -27.34 12.07 18.40
N ARG A 320 -27.11 13.39 18.49
CA ARG A 320 -28.16 14.38 18.78
C ARG A 320 -29.21 14.43 17.68
N ILE A 321 -28.78 14.46 16.41
CA ILE A 321 -29.67 14.46 15.24
C ILE A 321 -30.53 13.19 15.21
N ALA A 322 -29.92 12.02 15.44
CA ALA A 322 -30.66 10.75 15.51
C ALA A 322 -31.67 10.74 16.67
N ALA A 323 -31.28 11.21 17.86
CA ALA A 323 -32.17 11.31 19.01
C ALA A 323 -33.36 12.26 18.74
N TYR A 324 -33.12 13.35 18.00
CA TYR A 324 -34.16 14.28 17.60
C TYR A 324 -35.16 13.62 16.64
N TYR A 325 -34.68 12.94 15.59
CA TYR A 325 -35.56 12.18 14.68
C TYR A 325 -36.39 11.11 15.41
N LEU A 326 -35.84 10.45 16.43
CA LEU A 326 -36.57 9.46 17.24
C LEU A 326 -37.69 10.10 18.09
N ARG A 327 -37.50 11.34 18.56
CA ARG A 327 -38.53 12.10 19.28
C ARG A 327 -39.58 12.70 18.34
N HIS A 328 -39.21 12.96 17.08
CA HIS A 328 -40.06 13.57 16.06
C HIS A 328 -40.20 12.64 14.83
N PRO A 329 -40.93 11.51 14.95
CA PRO A 329 -41.03 10.52 13.86
C PRO A 329 -41.67 11.06 12.58
N GLY A 330 -42.48 12.12 12.69
CA GLY A 330 -43.02 12.84 11.53
C GLY A 330 -41.91 13.42 10.64
N LEU A 331 -40.87 14.00 11.23
CA LEU A 331 -39.71 14.54 10.51
C LEU A 331 -38.89 13.45 9.84
N LEU A 332 -38.69 12.33 10.53
CA LEU A 332 -38.01 11.17 9.95
C LEU A 332 -38.77 10.67 8.71
N SER A 333 -40.10 10.62 8.79
CA SER A 333 -40.94 10.21 7.66
C SER A 333 -40.92 11.22 6.51
N ALA A 334 -40.86 12.52 6.81
CA ALA A 334 -40.76 13.58 5.80
C ALA A 334 -39.41 13.55 5.08
N MET A 335 -38.31 13.33 5.81
CA MET A 335 -36.97 13.20 5.25
C MET A 335 -36.84 11.94 4.38
N ALA A 336 -37.30 10.80 4.88
CA ALA A 336 -37.43 9.59 4.06
C ALA A 336 -38.31 9.85 2.83
N GLY A 337 -39.38 10.63 3.00
CA GLY A 337 -40.28 11.08 1.94
C GLY A 337 -39.55 11.79 0.82
N LYS A 338 -38.83 12.86 1.17
CA LYS A 338 -38.07 13.70 0.23
C LYS A 338 -36.97 12.95 -0.51
N LEU A 339 -36.20 12.12 0.20
CA LEU A 339 -35.14 11.31 -0.41
C LEU A 339 -35.67 10.28 -1.42
N LEU A 340 -36.92 9.84 -1.24
CA LEU A 340 -37.60 8.88 -2.12
C LEU A 340 -38.43 9.57 -3.23
N GLU A 341 -38.90 10.80 -3.02
CA GLU A 341 -39.68 11.59 -4.00
C GLU A 341 -38.84 12.03 -5.21
N THR A 342 -37.57 12.34 -5.02
CA THR A 342 -36.64 12.70 -6.11
C THR A 342 -36.22 11.48 -6.95
N GLY A 343 -36.68 10.27 -6.62
CA GLY A 343 -36.17 8.95 -7.06
C GLY A 343 -36.53 8.48 -8.48
N GLY A 344 -36.48 9.37 -9.48
CA GLY A 344 -36.83 9.04 -10.87
C GLY A 344 -35.69 8.95 -11.88
N HIS A 345 -34.57 9.67 -11.68
CA HIS A 345 -33.56 9.83 -12.72
C HIS A 345 -32.14 9.90 -12.14
N VAL A 346 -31.14 9.48 -12.92
CA VAL A 346 -29.76 9.97 -12.79
C VAL A 346 -29.84 11.49 -12.76
N ASP A 347 -29.15 12.14 -11.84
CA ASP A 347 -29.03 13.59 -11.91
C ASP A 347 -28.34 13.94 -13.22
N VAL A 348 -29.16 14.35 -14.18
CA VAL A 348 -28.81 14.62 -15.57
C VAL A 348 -27.78 15.76 -15.63
N GLY A 349 -27.65 16.57 -14.57
CA GLY A 349 -26.62 17.60 -14.42
C GLY A 349 -25.20 17.05 -14.18
N LEU A 350 -25.05 15.83 -13.66
CA LEU A 350 -23.73 15.23 -13.40
C LEU A 350 -23.22 14.36 -14.55
N CYS A 351 -24.13 13.76 -15.33
CA CYS A 351 -23.78 12.94 -16.49
C CYS A 351 -23.71 13.79 -17.75
N VAL A 352 -22.53 14.35 -17.99
CA VAL A 352 -22.24 15.19 -19.15
C VAL A 352 -21.46 14.42 -20.21
N CYS A 353 -21.57 14.80 -21.47
CA CYS A 353 -20.56 14.43 -22.45
C CYS A 353 -19.30 15.30 -22.26
N THR A 354 -18.22 14.99 -22.98
CA THR A 354 -17.01 15.84 -23.01
C THR A 354 -17.27 17.29 -23.41
N GLU A 355 -18.41 17.59 -24.05
CA GLU A 355 -18.85 18.93 -24.45
C GLU A 355 -19.84 19.57 -23.44
N GLY A 356 -20.07 18.95 -22.28
CA GLY A 356 -20.92 19.48 -21.22
C GLY A 356 -22.42 19.23 -21.38
N THR A 357 -22.88 18.56 -22.44
CA THR A 357 -24.31 18.27 -22.64
C THR A 357 -24.75 17.02 -21.86
N PRO A 358 -25.91 17.06 -21.19
CA PRO A 358 -26.57 15.89 -20.65
C PRO A 358 -26.68 14.68 -21.58
N VAL A 359 -26.39 13.47 -21.07
CA VAL A 359 -26.53 12.22 -21.83
C VAL A 359 -27.46 11.23 -21.12
N PRO A 360 -28.79 11.36 -21.24
CA PRO A 360 -29.73 10.37 -20.68
C PRO A 360 -29.68 9.08 -21.50
N ARG A 361 -29.36 7.94 -20.85
CA ARG A 361 -29.28 6.61 -21.49
C ARG A 361 -29.67 5.50 -20.54
N GLY A 362 -30.53 4.60 -21.02
CA GLY A 362 -30.81 3.33 -20.33
C GLY A 362 -31.87 3.44 -19.23
N ASP A 363 -32.85 4.32 -19.39
CA ASP A 363 -33.89 4.62 -18.38
C ASP A 363 -35.05 3.60 -18.36
N TYR A 364 -34.95 2.51 -19.11
CA TYR A 364 -36.03 1.54 -19.29
C TYR A 364 -36.46 0.87 -17.97
N TRP A 365 -35.50 0.59 -17.09
CA TRP A 365 -35.79 0.00 -15.78
C TRP A 365 -36.43 1.01 -14.83
N ASP A 366 -36.08 2.29 -14.98
CA ASP A 366 -36.71 3.37 -14.21
C ASP A 366 -38.14 3.61 -14.65
N LEU A 367 -38.41 3.55 -15.95
CA LEU A 367 -39.78 3.60 -16.47
C LEU A 367 -40.63 2.47 -15.88
N LEU A 368 -40.07 1.25 -15.78
CA LEU A 368 -40.74 0.13 -15.12
C LEU A 368 -40.95 0.39 -13.61
N ARG A 369 -39.95 0.90 -12.90
CA ARG A 369 -40.03 1.20 -11.46
C ARG A 369 -41.09 2.27 -11.19
N SER A 370 -41.07 3.36 -11.95
CA SER A 370 -42.00 4.48 -11.85
C SER A 370 -43.43 4.06 -12.20
N PHE A 371 -43.60 3.20 -13.21
CA PHE A 371 -44.89 2.61 -13.56
C PHE A 371 -45.46 1.76 -12.42
N LEU A 372 -44.63 0.93 -11.79
CA LEU A 372 -45.08 0.02 -10.73
C LEU A 372 -45.24 0.72 -9.37
N PHE A 373 -44.43 1.73 -9.03
CA PHE A 373 -44.26 2.21 -7.65
C PHE A 373 -44.07 3.74 -7.52
N SER A 374 -44.94 4.56 -8.12
CA SER A 374 -44.96 6.01 -7.88
C SER A 374 -45.42 6.38 -6.46
N GLY A 375 -44.48 6.72 -5.56
CA GLY A 375 -44.74 7.29 -4.23
C GLY A 375 -44.16 6.50 -3.04
N THR A 376 -43.78 7.22 -1.99
CA THR A 376 -43.11 6.73 -0.76
C THR A 376 -43.85 5.59 -0.06
N GLY A 377 -45.17 5.68 0.06
CA GLY A 377 -46.00 4.62 0.66
C GLY A 377 -45.95 3.29 -0.09
N LYS A 378 -45.66 3.31 -1.40
CA LYS A 378 -45.55 2.10 -2.22
C LYS A 378 -44.20 1.41 -2.05
N PHE A 379 -43.10 2.17 -1.86
CA PHE A 379 -41.78 1.60 -1.56
C PHE A 379 -41.81 0.76 -0.27
N LEU A 380 -42.36 1.32 0.80
CA LEU A 380 -42.48 0.62 2.08
C LEU A 380 -43.34 -0.64 1.95
N ALA A 381 -44.47 -0.55 1.23
CA ALA A 381 -45.34 -1.69 0.98
C ALA A 381 -44.61 -2.84 0.25
N VAL A 382 -43.78 -2.53 -0.75
CA VAL A 382 -42.96 -3.51 -1.46
C VAL A 382 -41.94 -4.16 -0.54
N SER A 383 -41.24 -3.38 0.29
CA SER A 383 -40.25 -3.92 1.23
C SER A 383 -40.90 -4.82 2.30
N VAL A 384 -42.07 -4.44 2.81
CA VAL A 384 -42.85 -5.28 3.73
C VAL A 384 -43.32 -6.56 3.04
N LEU A 385 -43.85 -6.46 1.82
CA LEU A 385 -44.25 -7.62 1.03
C LEU A 385 -43.08 -8.58 0.80
N CYS A 386 -41.92 -8.05 0.42
CA CYS A 386 -40.67 -8.81 0.24
C CYS A 386 -40.27 -9.56 1.51
N ALA A 387 -40.32 -8.88 2.67
CA ALA A 387 -40.02 -9.47 3.97
C ALA A 387 -41.02 -10.57 4.37
N LEU A 388 -42.32 -10.35 4.19
CA LEU A 388 -43.36 -11.34 4.50
C LEU A 388 -43.25 -12.58 3.62
N VAL A 389 -43.03 -12.39 2.31
CA VAL A 389 -42.82 -13.48 1.36
C VAL A 389 -41.54 -14.25 1.70
N GLY A 390 -40.45 -13.54 2.03
CA GLY A 390 -39.20 -14.14 2.51
C GLY A 390 -39.38 -14.96 3.78
N LEU A 391 -40.08 -14.41 4.77
CA LEU A 391 -40.40 -15.08 6.03
C LEU A 391 -41.22 -16.35 5.79
N GLY A 392 -42.27 -16.27 4.97
CA GLY A 392 -43.09 -17.42 4.59
C GLY A 392 -42.28 -18.53 3.91
N ALA A 393 -41.34 -18.17 3.03
CA ALA A 393 -40.43 -19.12 2.39
C ALA A 393 -39.42 -19.75 3.38
N CYS A 394 -38.96 -18.99 4.39
CA CYS A 394 -38.12 -19.48 5.48
C CYS A 394 -38.88 -20.47 6.39
N LEU A 395 -40.13 -20.16 6.77
CA LEU A 395 -40.95 -20.95 7.69
C LEU A 395 -41.41 -22.29 7.09
N LYS A 396 -41.66 -22.36 5.78
CA LYS A 396 -41.99 -23.62 5.07
C LYS A 396 -40.80 -24.60 4.97
N LYS A 397 -39.68 -24.33 5.64
CA LYS A 397 -38.46 -25.17 5.79
C LYS A 397 -38.13 -25.99 4.53
N LYS A 398 -37.53 -25.35 3.51
CA LYS A 398 -36.58 -26.00 2.55
C LYS A 398 -35.97 -25.10 1.45
N THR A 399 -36.30 -23.81 1.35
CA THR A 399 -35.83 -22.96 0.22
C THR A 399 -34.91 -21.83 0.67
N ALA A 400 -33.80 -21.63 -0.05
CA ALA A 400 -32.87 -20.52 0.18
C ALA A 400 -33.40 -19.19 -0.39
N TRP A 401 -34.55 -19.22 -1.07
CA TRP A 401 -35.27 -18.03 -1.51
C TRP A 401 -35.82 -17.20 -0.35
N GLY A 402 -36.00 -17.74 0.86
CA GLY A 402 -36.48 -16.92 1.98
C GLY A 402 -35.46 -15.90 2.48
N LEU A 403 -34.15 -16.18 2.35
CA LEU A 403 -33.10 -15.34 2.92
C LEU A 403 -32.93 -13.98 2.21
N PRO A 404 -32.92 -13.90 0.85
CA PRO A 404 -32.94 -12.62 0.14
C PRO A 404 -34.14 -11.75 0.51
N GLY A 405 -35.33 -12.34 0.68
CA GLY A 405 -36.54 -11.61 1.06
C GLY A 405 -36.46 -10.95 2.44
N LEU A 406 -35.61 -11.46 3.34
CA LEU A 406 -35.37 -10.84 4.66
C LEU A 406 -34.18 -9.85 4.63
N LEU A 407 -33.10 -10.21 3.93
CA LEU A 407 -31.88 -9.40 3.93
C LEU A 407 -31.98 -8.14 3.08
N LEU A 408 -32.62 -8.20 1.91
CA LEU A 408 -32.71 -7.03 1.01
C LEU A 408 -33.51 -5.86 1.63
N PRO A 409 -34.69 -6.09 2.26
CA PRO A 409 -35.40 -5.03 2.97
C PRO A 409 -34.62 -4.50 4.18
N LEU A 410 -33.99 -5.38 4.97
CA LEU A 410 -33.17 -4.97 6.12
C LEU A 410 -32.01 -4.08 5.68
N CYS A 411 -31.24 -4.52 4.68
CA CYS A 411 -30.13 -3.73 4.14
C CYS A 411 -30.62 -2.40 3.56
N GLY A 412 -31.75 -2.40 2.84
CA GLY A 412 -32.34 -1.18 2.28
C GLY A 412 -32.73 -0.18 3.36
N GLY A 413 -33.38 -0.64 4.44
CA GLY A 413 -33.74 0.20 5.58
C GLY A 413 -32.52 0.76 6.30
N LEU A 414 -31.50 -0.06 6.55
CA LEU A 414 -30.24 0.39 7.16
C LEU A 414 -29.52 1.43 6.30
N TRP A 415 -29.52 1.26 4.98
CA TRP A 415 -28.94 2.22 4.05
C TRP A 415 -29.70 3.55 4.07
N LEU A 416 -31.03 3.51 4.00
CA LEU A 416 -31.86 4.71 4.04
C LEU A 416 -31.69 5.48 5.34
N LEU A 417 -31.63 4.78 6.49
CA LEU A 417 -31.35 5.40 7.78
C LEU A 417 -29.98 6.08 7.81
N ALA A 418 -28.95 5.46 7.23
CA ALA A 418 -27.63 6.06 7.15
C ALA A 418 -27.60 7.30 6.27
N ALA A 419 -28.29 7.28 5.12
CA ALA A 419 -28.42 8.44 4.25
C ALA A 419 -29.16 9.61 4.95
N ILE A 420 -30.24 9.31 5.68
CA ILE A 420 -31.02 10.31 6.45
C ILE A 420 -30.15 10.97 7.52
N LEU A 421 -29.37 10.18 8.26
CA LEU A 421 -28.54 10.70 9.35
C LEU A 421 -27.28 11.39 8.84
N GLY A 422 -26.76 10.97 7.69
CA GLY A 422 -25.41 11.29 7.26
C GLY A 422 -25.25 12.42 6.24
N CYS A 423 -26.27 12.77 5.44
CA CYS A 423 -26.00 13.40 4.14
C CYS A 423 -26.92 14.58 3.73
N GLY A 424 -27.86 15.03 4.57
CA GLY A 424 -28.79 16.09 4.18
C GLY A 424 -29.61 15.74 2.92
N LEU A 425 -30.17 16.74 2.23
CA LEU A 425 -30.92 16.52 0.98
C LEU A 425 -29.97 16.46 -0.23
N ALA A 426 -28.99 17.36 -0.31
CA ALA A 426 -28.06 17.49 -1.44
C ALA A 426 -27.12 16.27 -1.60
N GLU A 427 -26.49 15.76 -0.53
CA GLU A 427 -25.71 14.52 -0.62
C GLU A 427 -26.60 13.27 -0.55
N GLY A 428 -27.81 13.38 0.03
CA GLY A 428 -28.81 12.33 0.03
C GLY A 428 -29.18 11.83 -1.37
N GLU A 429 -29.24 12.74 -2.36
CA GLU A 429 -29.50 12.38 -3.77
C GLU A 429 -28.38 11.53 -4.41
N ARG A 430 -27.12 11.73 -4.01
CA ARG A 430 -25.99 10.93 -4.48
C ARG A 430 -25.97 9.56 -3.81
N ASN A 431 -26.21 9.55 -2.50
CA ASN A 431 -26.10 8.37 -1.65
C ASN A 431 -27.30 7.42 -1.75
N ARG A 432 -28.43 7.84 -2.34
CA ARG A 432 -29.61 6.98 -2.57
C ARG A 432 -29.36 5.82 -3.52
N ILE A 433 -28.33 5.87 -4.36
CA ILE A 433 -28.06 4.84 -5.38
C ILE A 433 -27.90 3.46 -4.73
N GLY A 434 -27.28 3.37 -3.55
CA GLY A 434 -27.18 2.09 -2.84
C GLY A 434 -28.52 1.59 -2.31
N PHE A 435 -29.41 2.47 -1.83
CA PHE A 435 -30.79 2.11 -1.50
C PHE A 435 -31.54 1.61 -2.74
N GLN A 436 -31.42 2.31 -3.86
CA GLN A 436 -32.05 1.96 -5.12
C GLN A 436 -31.59 0.58 -5.63
N LEU A 437 -30.29 0.29 -5.54
CA LEU A 437 -29.72 -1.01 -5.88
C LEU A 437 -30.33 -2.14 -5.04
N LEU A 438 -30.48 -1.91 -3.73
CA LEU A 438 -31.09 -2.87 -2.81
C LEU A 438 -32.58 -3.04 -3.07
N PHE A 439 -33.29 -1.96 -3.40
CA PHE A 439 -34.70 -1.97 -3.77
C PHE A 439 -34.95 -2.71 -5.10
N ASP A 440 -34.14 -2.45 -6.13
CA ASP A 440 -34.19 -3.16 -7.40
C ASP A 440 -33.94 -4.67 -7.19
N GLY A 441 -33.07 -5.04 -6.25
CA GLY A 441 -32.91 -6.42 -5.80
C GLY A 441 -34.20 -7.03 -5.23
N GLN A 442 -34.99 -6.26 -4.46
CA GLN A 442 -36.30 -6.70 -3.96
C GLN A 442 -37.29 -6.90 -5.11
N LEU A 443 -37.29 -6.01 -6.11
CA LEU A 443 -38.14 -6.16 -7.29
C LEU A 443 -37.78 -7.41 -8.10
N VAL A 444 -36.50 -7.63 -8.37
CA VAL A 444 -36.02 -8.84 -9.05
C VAL A 444 -36.45 -10.10 -8.28
N TYR A 445 -36.35 -10.08 -6.95
CA TYR A 445 -36.79 -11.17 -6.09
C TYR A 445 -38.30 -11.44 -6.23
N LEU A 446 -39.14 -10.40 -6.09
CA LEU A 446 -40.59 -10.51 -6.17
C LEU A 446 -41.06 -10.92 -7.58
N LEU A 447 -40.52 -10.32 -8.64
CA LEU A 447 -40.85 -10.67 -10.03
C LEU A 447 -40.48 -12.13 -10.34
N THR A 448 -39.35 -12.61 -9.82
CA THR A 448 -38.97 -14.03 -9.95
C THR A 448 -40.00 -14.95 -9.28
N LEU A 449 -40.48 -14.59 -8.09
CA LEU A 449 -41.50 -15.35 -7.37
C LEU A 449 -42.88 -15.28 -8.00
N SER A 450 -43.27 -14.11 -8.54
CA SER A 450 -44.51 -13.96 -9.31
C SER A 450 -44.48 -14.81 -10.57
N GLY A 451 -43.36 -14.85 -11.29
CA GLY A 451 -43.16 -15.75 -12.42
C GLY A 451 -43.29 -17.23 -12.03
N LEU A 452 -42.78 -17.61 -10.87
CA LEU A 452 -42.97 -18.95 -10.28
C LEU A 452 -44.46 -19.26 -9.99
N ALA A 453 -45.20 -18.30 -9.42
CA ALA A 453 -46.61 -18.47 -9.10
C ALA A 453 -47.48 -18.57 -10.37
N VAL A 454 -47.24 -17.70 -11.36
CA VAL A 454 -47.98 -17.67 -12.63
C VAL A 454 -47.73 -18.94 -13.44
N THR A 455 -46.48 -19.40 -13.54
CA THR A 455 -46.20 -20.68 -14.22
C THR A 455 -46.72 -21.89 -13.47
N GLY A 456 -46.75 -21.85 -12.14
CA GLY A 456 -47.43 -22.85 -11.32
C GLY A 456 -48.92 -22.91 -11.62
N LEU A 457 -49.60 -21.75 -11.64
CA LEU A 457 -51.02 -21.63 -11.96
C LEU A 457 -51.31 -22.06 -13.40
N PHE A 458 -50.53 -21.58 -14.37
CA PHE A 458 -50.65 -21.98 -15.77
C PHE A 458 -50.49 -23.49 -15.93
N ARG A 459 -49.56 -24.12 -15.19
CA ARG A 459 -49.43 -25.58 -15.18
C ARG A 459 -50.68 -26.27 -14.64
N THR A 460 -51.24 -25.77 -13.54
CA THR A 460 -52.46 -26.34 -12.94
C THR A 460 -53.69 -26.15 -13.83
N VAL A 461 -53.78 -25.04 -14.57
CA VAL A 461 -54.92 -24.70 -15.44
C VAL A 461 -54.83 -25.38 -16.80
N VAL A 462 -53.64 -25.44 -17.40
CA VAL A 462 -53.44 -25.98 -18.76
C VAL A 462 -53.20 -27.49 -18.76
N TYR A 463 -52.60 -28.04 -17.69
CA TYR A 463 -52.36 -29.48 -17.56
C TYR A 463 -53.22 -30.05 -16.43
N SER A 464 -54.48 -30.36 -16.75
CA SER A 464 -55.43 -31.09 -15.89
C SER A 464 -54.91 -32.50 -15.50
N PRO A 465 -55.35 -33.12 -14.37
CA PRO A 465 -54.70 -34.29 -13.74
C PRO A 465 -54.88 -35.65 -14.45
N LEU A 466 -55.34 -35.71 -15.71
CA LEU A 466 -55.68 -36.96 -16.38
C LEU A 466 -54.62 -37.53 -17.33
N SER A 467 -53.43 -36.94 -17.39
CA SER A 467 -52.28 -37.64 -17.97
C SER A 467 -51.12 -37.66 -16.98
N ALA A 468 -50.98 -38.80 -16.32
CA ALA A 468 -49.76 -39.20 -15.65
C ALA A 468 -48.64 -39.27 -16.69
N ARG A 469 -47.93 -38.15 -16.90
CA ARG A 469 -46.61 -38.15 -17.53
C ARG A 469 -45.70 -37.25 -16.73
N THR A 470 -44.70 -37.89 -16.16
CA THR A 470 -43.37 -37.37 -15.77
C THR A 470 -43.28 -35.85 -15.82
N THR A 471 -43.16 -35.23 -14.65
CA THR A 471 -42.68 -33.85 -14.51
C THR A 471 -41.65 -33.58 -15.61
N PRO A 472 -41.87 -32.61 -16.52
CA PRO A 472 -40.84 -32.27 -17.50
C PRO A 472 -39.56 -32.04 -16.71
N GLU A 473 -38.51 -32.79 -17.03
CA GLU A 473 -37.21 -32.58 -16.39
C GLU A 473 -36.93 -31.07 -16.47
N PRO A 474 -36.52 -30.44 -15.37
CA PRO A 474 -36.13 -29.04 -15.44
C PRO A 474 -35.15 -28.91 -16.60
N VAL A 475 -35.37 -27.93 -17.49
CA VAL A 475 -34.52 -27.64 -18.67
C VAL A 475 -33.04 -27.64 -18.28
N PHE A 476 -32.75 -27.37 -17.00
CA PHE A 476 -31.48 -27.58 -16.35
C PHE A 476 -31.66 -28.34 -15.01
N PRO A 477 -31.31 -29.64 -14.91
CA PRO A 477 -31.22 -30.32 -13.62
C PRO A 477 -30.17 -29.63 -12.74
N ALA A 478 -30.40 -29.63 -11.42
CA ALA A 478 -29.50 -29.05 -10.42
C ALA A 478 -28.22 -29.90 -10.31
N GLU A 479 -27.32 -29.75 -11.28
CA GLU A 479 -26.07 -30.49 -11.29
C GLU A 479 -25.05 -29.93 -10.30
N GLY A 480 -24.25 -30.85 -9.76
CA GLY A 480 -23.17 -30.55 -8.84
C GLY A 480 -22.24 -29.50 -9.42
N TYR A 481 -21.82 -28.54 -8.59
CA TYR A 481 -20.70 -27.67 -8.94
C TYR A 481 -19.49 -28.58 -9.10
N VAL A 482 -19.04 -28.76 -10.34
CA VAL A 482 -17.79 -29.47 -10.59
C VAL A 482 -16.67 -28.59 -10.02
N PRO A 483 -15.89 -29.05 -9.02
CA PRO A 483 -14.72 -28.33 -8.57
C PRO A 483 -13.84 -28.11 -9.79
N PHE A 484 -13.28 -26.92 -9.95
CA PHE A 484 -12.41 -26.61 -11.08
C PHE A 484 -11.34 -27.70 -11.21
N ARG A 485 -11.46 -28.54 -12.26
CA ARG A 485 -10.47 -29.58 -12.56
C ARG A 485 -9.38 -28.90 -13.35
N VAL A 486 -8.21 -28.80 -12.74
CA VAL A 486 -7.04 -28.17 -13.36
C VAL A 486 -6.77 -28.90 -14.69
N PRO A 487 -6.73 -28.19 -15.84
CA PRO A 487 -6.56 -28.81 -17.15
C PRO A 487 -5.33 -29.74 -17.21
N ALA A 488 -5.35 -30.82 -17.99
CA ALA A 488 -4.25 -31.80 -18.01
C ALA A 488 -2.87 -31.19 -18.31
N TRP A 489 -2.81 -30.12 -19.11
CA TRP A 489 -1.57 -29.37 -19.37
C TRP A 489 -1.01 -28.68 -18.11
N THR A 490 -1.88 -28.22 -17.21
CA THR A 490 -1.48 -27.63 -15.91
C THR A 490 -0.86 -28.66 -14.98
N VAL A 491 -1.26 -29.93 -15.07
CA VAL A 491 -0.67 -31.03 -14.29
C VAL A 491 0.77 -31.29 -14.76
N LYS A 492 1.00 -31.30 -16.08
CA LYS A 492 2.35 -31.41 -16.65
C LYS A 492 3.22 -30.18 -16.34
N ALA A 493 2.65 -28.97 -16.45
CA ALA A 493 3.34 -27.74 -16.07
C ALA A 493 3.68 -27.71 -14.57
N ARG A 494 2.78 -28.18 -13.71
CA ARG A 494 2.98 -28.31 -12.26
C ARG A 494 4.10 -29.27 -11.93
N ALA A 495 4.23 -30.39 -12.62
CA ALA A 495 5.34 -31.34 -12.42
C ALA A 495 6.69 -30.69 -12.78
N LYS A 496 6.80 -30.03 -13.94
CA LYS A 496 8.02 -29.31 -14.35
C LYS A 496 8.36 -28.15 -13.41
N LEU A 497 7.37 -27.36 -13.02
CA LEU A 497 7.55 -26.29 -12.03
C LEU A 497 8.03 -26.91 -10.71
N SER A 498 7.37 -27.95 -10.21
CA SER A 498 7.76 -28.56 -8.92
C SER A 498 9.23 -28.99 -8.88
N ALA A 499 9.77 -29.52 -9.98
CA ALA A 499 11.20 -29.85 -10.06
C ALA A 499 12.12 -28.62 -9.88
N ILE A 500 11.75 -27.46 -10.44
CA ILE A 500 12.45 -26.19 -10.23
C ILE A 500 12.36 -25.74 -8.77
N TRP A 501 11.20 -25.92 -8.13
CA TRP A 501 10.95 -25.52 -6.74
C TRP A 501 11.59 -26.46 -5.70
N GLU A 502 12.00 -27.68 -6.08
CA GLU A 502 12.72 -28.60 -5.18
C GLU A 502 14.25 -28.41 -5.21
N ASP A 503 14.86 -27.97 -6.33
CA ASP A 503 16.30 -27.68 -6.38
C ASP A 503 16.60 -26.28 -5.80
N PRO A 504 17.40 -26.18 -4.70
CA PRO A 504 17.77 -24.90 -4.11
C PRO A 504 18.37 -23.91 -5.11
N ARG A 505 19.19 -24.39 -6.06
CA ARG A 505 19.89 -23.51 -7.01
C ARG A 505 18.96 -23.03 -8.12
N ALA A 506 18.13 -23.90 -8.69
CA ALA A 506 17.11 -23.50 -9.66
C ALA A 506 16.10 -22.53 -9.04
N PHE A 507 15.54 -22.87 -7.87
CA PHE A 507 14.64 -21.99 -7.13
C PHE A 507 15.24 -20.60 -6.93
N SER A 508 16.46 -20.53 -6.39
CA SER A 508 17.09 -19.25 -6.06
C SER A 508 17.44 -18.44 -7.30
N ARG A 509 17.81 -19.08 -8.42
CA ARG A 509 18.03 -18.40 -9.71
C ARG A 509 16.76 -17.75 -10.23
N TRP A 510 15.65 -18.49 -10.24
CA TRP A 510 14.36 -17.96 -10.69
C TRP A 510 13.86 -16.83 -9.81
N MET A 511 13.99 -16.97 -8.49
CA MET A 511 13.59 -15.91 -7.57
C MET A 511 14.48 -14.66 -7.71
N ALA A 512 15.79 -14.82 -7.85
CA ALA A 512 16.70 -13.69 -8.12
C ALA A 512 16.42 -13.02 -9.47
N PHE A 513 16.10 -13.80 -10.51
CA PHE A 513 15.67 -13.27 -11.80
C PHE A 513 14.35 -12.49 -11.70
N LEU A 514 13.40 -12.98 -10.92
CA LEU A 514 12.17 -12.25 -10.63
C LEU A 514 12.47 -10.93 -9.90
N CYS A 515 13.35 -10.94 -8.91
CA CYS A 515 13.81 -9.73 -8.22
C CYS A 515 14.45 -8.75 -9.19
N LEU A 516 15.35 -9.21 -10.05
CA LEU A 516 15.99 -8.37 -11.07
C LEU A 516 14.95 -7.76 -12.02
N THR A 517 14.04 -8.58 -12.54
CA THR A 517 12.96 -8.13 -13.43
C THR A 517 12.12 -7.04 -12.76
N VAL A 518 11.70 -7.25 -11.51
CA VAL A 518 10.92 -6.25 -10.75
C VAL A 518 11.75 -4.99 -10.53
N MET A 519 13.00 -5.08 -10.08
CA MET A 519 13.86 -3.91 -9.87
C MET A 519 14.05 -3.10 -11.16
N VAL A 520 14.22 -3.76 -12.31
CA VAL A 520 14.34 -3.08 -13.62
C VAL A 520 13.02 -2.42 -14.02
N LEU A 521 11.90 -3.11 -13.90
CA LEU A 521 10.58 -2.53 -14.21
C LEU A 521 10.28 -1.33 -13.30
N VAL A 522 10.56 -1.46 -12.01
CA VAL A 522 10.37 -0.38 -11.04
C VAL A 522 11.30 0.79 -11.37
N LEU A 523 12.58 0.59 -11.65
CA LEU A 523 13.48 1.73 -11.86
C LEU A 523 13.34 2.39 -13.24
N TYR A 524 13.00 1.64 -14.30
CA TYR A 524 13.04 2.14 -15.69
C TYR A 524 11.69 2.35 -16.38
N VAL A 525 10.56 1.89 -15.82
CA VAL A 525 9.25 1.93 -16.53
C VAL A 525 8.13 2.63 -15.74
N PRO A 526 7.94 3.96 -15.85
CA PRO A 526 8.84 4.93 -16.45
C PRO A 526 10.05 5.19 -15.54
N ARG A 527 11.14 5.68 -16.15
CA ARG A 527 12.43 5.84 -15.48
C ARG A 527 12.40 6.99 -14.47
N PHE A 528 13.03 6.77 -13.32
CA PHE A 528 13.16 7.77 -12.26
C PHE A 528 14.54 7.66 -11.58
N GLY A 529 14.90 8.67 -10.79
CA GLY A 529 16.12 8.68 -9.97
C GLY A 529 16.04 9.73 -8.88
N ALA A 530 17.10 9.84 -8.08
CA ALA A 530 17.17 10.85 -7.02
C ALA A 530 17.89 12.13 -7.49
N TYR A 531 17.30 13.31 -7.25
CA TYR A 531 17.91 14.59 -7.61
C TYR A 531 18.89 15.08 -6.53
N ASN A 532 19.77 16.01 -6.90
CA ASN A 532 20.81 16.54 -6.02
C ASN A 532 20.21 17.48 -4.96
N ASN A 533 20.46 17.21 -3.68
CA ASN A 533 20.04 18.05 -2.56
C ASN A 533 21.17 18.97 -2.02
N GLY A 534 22.33 19.01 -2.69
CA GLY A 534 23.55 19.65 -2.20
C GLY A 534 24.74 18.70 -2.06
N ASP A 535 24.49 17.38 -1.97
CA ASP A 535 25.54 16.40 -1.69
C ASP A 535 26.35 15.96 -2.92
N PHE A 536 25.94 16.23 -4.16
CA PHE A 536 26.61 15.64 -5.34
C PHE A 536 28.02 16.18 -5.58
N GLY A 537 28.33 17.43 -5.23
CA GLY A 537 29.64 18.03 -5.50
C GLY A 537 30.80 17.18 -4.98
N ARG A 538 30.74 16.79 -3.70
CA ARG A 538 31.76 15.91 -3.10
C ARG A 538 31.81 14.51 -3.71
N MET A 539 30.68 14.01 -4.19
CA MET A 539 30.58 12.67 -4.79
C MET A 539 31.23 12.70 -6.17
N MET A 540 30.96 13.75 -6.95
CA MET A 540 31.59 14.01 -8.24
C MET A 540 33.09 14.20 -8.08
N ASP A 541 33.53 14.96 -7.08
CA ASP A 541 34.93 15.12 -6.74
C ASP A 541 35.58 13.78 -6.43
N ALA A 542 35.00 12.94 -5.56
CA ALA A 542 35.56 11.62 -5.27
C ALA A 542 35.63 10.69 -6.52
N MET A 543 34.71 10.88 -7.47
CA MET A 543 34.60 10.08 -8.69
C MET A 543 35.40 10.63 -9.88
N GLY A 544 35.96 11.84 -9.79
CA GLY A 544 36.61 12.50 -10.92
C GLY A 544 35.63 12.88 -12.02
N LEU A 545 34.46 13.39 -11.63
CA LEU A 545 33.38 13.79 -12.54
C LEU A 545 33.13 15.29 -12.44
N VAL A 546 32.62 15.86 -13.52
CA VAL A 546 32.13 17.25 -13.61
C VAL A 546 30.77 17.28 -14.28
N HIS A 547 30.03 18.38 -14.08
CA HIS A 547 28.77 18.57 -14.79
C HIS A 547 29.03 18.77 -16.28
N THR A 548 28.14 18.23 -17.11
CA THR A 548 28.11 18.54 -18.53
C THR A 548 27.90 20.05 -18.75
N PRO A 549 28.32 20.64 -19.89
CA PRO A 549 28.15 22.06 -20.16
C PRO A 549 26.71 22.55 -19.96
N GLU A 550 25.71 21.74 -20.34
CA GLU A 550 24.29 22.05 -20.14
C GLU A 550 23.94 22.31 -18.67
N ASN A 551 24.45 21.51 -17.73
CA ASN A 551 24.10 21.68 -16.32
C ASN A 551 25.10 22.57 -15.57
N TYR A 552 26.34 22.70 -16.06
CA TYR A 552 27.38 23.54 -15.45
C TYR A 552 27.00 25.03 -15.50
N PHE A 553 26.50 25.51 -16.64
CA PHE A 553 26.10 26.92 -16.81
C PHE A 553 24.70 27.24 -16.26
N HIS A 554 23.97 26.24 -15.78
CA HIS A 554 22.60 26.35 -15.27
C HIS A 554 22.50 25.76 -13.84
N PRO A 555 23.16 26.37 -12.84
CA PRO A 555 23.27 25.83 -11.49
C PRO A 555 21.92 25.62 -10.80
N GLU A 556 20.91 26.42 -11.13
CA GLU A 556 19.53 26.26 -10.65
C GLU A 556 18.95 24.88 -11.03
N THR A 557 19.25 24.40 -12.23
CA THR A 557 18.74 23.12 -12.72
C THR A 557 19.39 21.93 -12.01
N GLN A 558 20.58 22.11 -11.42
CA GLN A 558 21.30 21.04 -10.71
C GLN A 558 20.53 20.51 -9.51
N TYR A 559 19.71 21.35 -8.87
CA TYR A 559 18.92 21.00 -7.68
C TYR A 559 17.44 20.74 -7.98
N GLN A 560 17.02 20.97 -9.22
CA GLN A 560 15.60 20.94 -9.60
C GLN A 560 15.18 19.66 -10.33
N LYS A 561 16.12 18.97 -10.99
CA LYS A 561 15.84 17.77 -11.80
C LYS A 561 16.83 16.64 -11.53
N VAL A 562 16.48 15.43 -11.93
CA VAL A 562 17.41 14.29 -11.92
C VAL A 562 18.41 14.44 -13.06
N ILE A 563 19.70 14.50 -12.73
CA ILE A 563 20.80 14.55 -13.70
C ILE A 563 21.45 13.17 -13.77
N GLU A 564 21.37 12.56 -14.95
CA GLU A 564 21.95 11.23 -15.18
C GLU A 564 23.29 11.26 -15.91
N GLY A 565 23.63 12.33 -16.63
CA GLY A 565 24.85 12.43 -17.45
C GLY A 565 25.91 13.34 -16.83
N TYR A 566 27.15 12.87 -16.80
CA TYR A 566 28.32 13.59 -16.26
C TYR A 566 29.54 13.36 -17.16
N ASP A 567 30.44 14.34 -17.17
CA ASP A 567 31.72 14.23 -17.89
C ASP A 567 32.83 13.85 -16.92
N TYR A 568 33.89 13.22 -17.43
CA TYR A 568 35.09 12.95 -16.65
C TYR A 568 35.96 14.21 -16.55
N LEU A 569 36.57 14.42 -15.39
CA LEU A 569 37.65 15.38 -15.26
C LEU A 569 38.88 14.86 -15.99
N GLU A 570 39.42 15.64 -16.93
CA GLU A 570 40.60 15.27 -17.71
C GLU A 570 41.86 16.02 -17.25
N PRO A 571 43.02 15.33 -17.08
CA PRO A 571 43.20 13.89 -17.21
C PRO A 571 42.59 13.09 -16.04
N TYR A 572 41.99 11.94 -16.31
CA TYR A 572 41.41 11.09 -15.27
C TYR A 572 42.47 10.56 -14.27
N ASP A 573 42.32 10.88 -12.99
CA ASP A 573 43.25 10.48 -11.94
C ASP A 573 43.02 9.04 -11.47
N TRP A 574 43.71 8.10 -12.10
CA TRP A 574 43.71 6.68 -11.73
C TRP A 574 44.30 6.39 -10.34
N THR A 575 44.94 7.35 -9.67
CA THR A 575 45.47 7.12 -8.32
C THR A 575 44.38 7.07 -7.25
N ARG A 576 43.15 7.50 -7.57
CA ARG A 576 41.97 7.54 -6.68
C ARG A 576 41.37 6.18 -6.30
N ILE A 577 41.80 5.10 -6.95
CA ILE A 577 41.42 3.72 -6.56
C ILE A 577 42.41 3.09 -5.57
N ARG A 578 43.56 3.73 -5.34
CA ARG A 578 44.63 3.22 -4.47
C ARG A 578 44.33 3.48 -2.98
N PRO A 579 44.81 2.62 -2.07
CA PRO A 579 44.74 2.89 -0.63
C PRO A 579 45.37 4.25 -0.29
N GLY A 580 44.75 5.01 0.63
CA GLY A 580 45.23 6.32 1.10
C GLY A 580 44.81 7.54 0.25
N LYS A 581 44.60 7.37 -1.05
CA LYS A 581 44.06 8.45 -1.93
C LYS A 581 42.57 8.31 -2.24
N MET A 582 42.00 7.14 -1.99
CA MET A 582 40.57 6.92 -2.21
C MET A 582 39.74 7.73 -1.21
N GLU A 583 38.84 8.55 -1.72
CA GLU A 583 37.92 9.33 -0.89
C GLU A 583 36.62 8.58 -0.59
N LEU A 584 36.11 7.81 -1.57
CA LEU A 584 34.89 7.01 -1.45
C LEU A 584 34.96 5.81 -2.41
N THR A 585 34.28 4.72 -2.08
CA THR A 585 34.21 3.51 -2.93
C THR A 585 33.57 3.76 -4.30
N GLN A 586 32.79 4.84 -4.45
CA GLN A 586 32.26 5.32 -5.72
C GLN A 586 33.36 5.52 -6.78
N SER A 587 34.59 5.85 -6.39
CA SER A 587 35.72 6.00 -7.32
C SER A 587 36.04 4.70 -8.08
N TRP A 588 35.78 3.53 -7.48
CA TRP A 588 35.96 2.24 -8.15
C TRP A 588 34.91 2.02 -9.25
N LEU A 589 33.68 2.50 -9.03
CA LEU A 589 32.62 2.43 -10.02
C LEU A 589 32.85 3.43 -11.14
N SER A 590 33.32 4.64 -10.81
CA SER A 590 33.75 5.63 -11.81
C SER A 590 34.89 5.08 -12.67
N ALA A 591 35.92 4.48 -12.06
CA ALA A 591 37.03 3.87 -12.79
C ALA A 591 36.57 2.73 -13.71
N LEU A 592 35.62 1.90 -13.25
CA LEU A 592 35.01 0.87 -14.11
C LEU A 592 34.26 1.48 -15.29
N MET A 593 33.46 2.53 -15.06
CA MET A 593 32.76 3.24 -16.13
C MET A 593 33.74 3.92 -17.09
N ARG A 594 34.88 4.41 -16.58
CA ARG A 594 35.92 5.01 -17.40
C ARG A 594 36.55 3.98 -18.35
N VAL A 595 36.83 2.77 -17.86
CA VAL A 595 37.28 1.67 -18.73
C VAL A 595 36.25 1.39 -19.84
N LEU A 596 34.95 1.41 -19.54
CA LEU A 596 33.92 1.23 -20.57
C LEU A 596 33.85 2.39 -21.56
N TYR A 597 34.05 3.62 -21.10
CA TYR A 597 34.17 4.79 -21.95
C TYR A 597 35.36 4.65 -22.90
N ASP A 598 36.55 4.33 -22.39
CA ASP A 598 37.77 4.20 -23.19
C ASP A 598 37.70 3.03 -24.19
N LEU A 599 37.03 1.93 -23.84
CA LEU A 599 36.91 0.75 -24.70
C LEU A 599 35.75 0.80 -25.70
N ALA A 600 34.63 1.42 -25.33
CA ALA A 600 33.37 1.31 -26.08
C ALA A 600 32.64 2.65 -26.28
N GLY A 601 33.21 3.77 -25.84
CA GLY A 601 32.62 5.11 -25.99
C GLY A 601 31.37 5.33 -25.13
N VAL A 602 31.13 4.50 -24.11
CA VAL A 602 29.95 4.60 -23.25
C VAL A 602 30.15 5.75 -22.24
N PRO A 603 29.42 6.88 -22.34
CA PRO A 603 29.58 8.01 -21.41
C PRO A 603 29.16 7.62 -19.99
N PHE A 604 29.67 8.37 -19.00
CA PHE A 604 29.25 8.14 -17.62
C PHE A 604 27.76 8.46 -17.48
N SER A 605 27.00 7.51 -16.95
CA SER A 605 25.61 7.72 -16.61
C SER A 605 25.19 7.01 -15.33
N THR A 606 24.47 7.69 -14.45
CA THR A 606 23.88 7.07 -13.25
C THR A 606 22.87 5.99 -13.62
N ALA A 607 22.22 6.09 -14.79
CA ALA A 607 21.31 5.08 -15.30
C ALA A 607 22.05 3.78 -15.65
N ILE A 608 23.27 3.87 -16.19
CA ILE A 608 24.10 2.68 -16.48
C ILE A 608 24.67 2.12 -15.17
N LEU A 609 25.13 3.00 -14.29
CA LEU A 609 25.60 2.64 -12.95
C LEU A 609 24.53 1.88 -12.15
N ALA A 610 23.27 2.33 -12.19
CA ALA A 610 22.15 1.65 -11.55
C ALA A 610 21.98 0.22 -12.04
N LEU A 611 22.15 -0.06 -13.35
CA LEU A 611 22.08 -1.41 -13.89
C LEU A 611 23.15 -2.33 -13.27
N PHE A 612 24.38 -1.83 -13.08
CA PHE A 612 25.43 -2.58 -12.38
C PHE A 612 25.06 -2.87 -10.93
N HIS A 613 24.45 -1.92 -10.23
CA HIS A 613 23.93 -2.14 -8.88
C HIS A 613 22.84 -3.22 -8.86
N LEU A 614 21.87 -3.16 -9.77
CA LEU A 614 20.77 -4.14 -9.86
C LEU A 614 21.29 -5.56 -10.15
N LEU A 615 22.24 -5.69 -11.06
CA LEU A 615 22.90 -6.98 -11.36
C LEU A 615 23.62 -7.52 -10.13
N THR A 616 24.39 -6.67 -9.43
CA THR A 616 25.10 -7.05 -8.20
C THR A 616 24.14 -7.49 -7.09
N LEU A 617 23.06 -6.74 -6.87
CA LEU A 617 22.01 -7.09 -5.91
C LEU A 617 21.35 -8.43 -6.26
N SER A 618 21.08 -8.69 -7.53
CA SER A 618 20.47 -9.97 -7.97
C SER A 618 21.37 -11.17 -7.63
N LEU A 619 22.69 -11.04 -7.79
CA LEU A 619 23.66 -12.07 -7.41
C LEU A 619 23.72 -12.25 -5.88
N CYS A 620 23.61 -11.16 -5.11
CA CYS A 620 23.55 -11.22 -3.66
C CYS A 620 22.28 -11.94 -3.18
N VAL A 621 21.12 -11.60 -3.75
CA VAL A 621 19.84 -12.27 -3.49
C VAL A 621 19.93 -13.75 -3.81
N TYR A 622 20.48 -14.13 -4.97
CA TYR A 622 20.69 -15.53 -5.33
C TYR A 622 21.49 -16.29 -4.26
N ALA A 623 22.61 -15.73 -3.79
CA ALA A 623 23.47 -16.35 -2.79
C ALA A 623 22.75 -16.51 -1.44
N LEU A 624 22.04 -15.47 -0.98
CA LEU A 624 21.30 -15.45 0.27
C LEU A 624 20.11 -16.42 0.25
N LEU A 625 19.33 -16.46 -0.84
CA LEU A 625 18.21 -17.39 -0.96
C LEU A 625 18.67 -18.84 -1.03
N THR A 626 19.80 -19.11 -1.69
CA THR A 626 20.41 -20.45 -1.70
C THR A 626 20.82 -20.86 -0.27
N ALA A 627 21.36 -19.92 0.52
CA ALA A 627 21.68 -20.11 1.93
C ALA A 627 20.45 -20.49 2.75
N LEU A 628 19.41 -19.65 2.62
CA LEU A 628 18.16 -19.76 3.35
C LEU A 628 17.44 -21.07 3.03
N TYR A 629 17.39 -21.44 1.75
CA TYR A 629 16.81 -22.71 1.30
C TYR A 629 17.54 -23.89 1.92
N ARG A 630 18.87 -23.93 1.84
CA ARG A 630 19.65 -25.05 2.39
C ARG A 630 19.56 -25.15 3.91
N GLN A 631 19.39 -24.03 4.59
CA GLN A 631 19.38 -23.98 6.05
C GLN A 631 17.99 -24.27 6.64
N TRP A 632 16.94 -23.69 6.06
CA TRP A 632 15.58 -23.68 6.61
C TRP A 632 14.51 -24.21 5.64
N GLY A 633 14.90 -24.61 4.43
CA GLY A 633 14.01 -25.21 3.43
C GLY A 633 13.31 -24.20 2.54
N LYS A 634 12.59 -24.70 1.53
CA LYS A 634 11.91 -23.90 0.51
C LYS A 634 10.90 -22.89 1.03
N GLY A 635 10.19 -23.23 2.11
CA GLY A 635 9.19 -22.34 2.72
C GLY A 635 9.82 -21.06 3.25
N ALA A 636 10.94 -21.17 3.97
CA ALA A 636 11.69 -20.02 4.46
C ALA A 636 12.31 -19.23 3.30
N ALA A 637 12.86 -19.91 2.29
CA ALA A 637 13.44 -19.26 1.11
C ALA A 637 12.39 -18.51 0.27
N THR A 638 11.17 -19.04 0.18
CA THR A 638 10.04 -18.37 -0.48
C THR A 638 9.64 -17.11 0.27
N VAL A 639 9.52 -17.19 1.60
CA VAL A 639 9.26 -16.00 2.43
C VAL A 639 10.40 -14.99 2.34
N GLY A 640 11.65 -15.45 2.26
CA GLY A 640 12.81 -14.57 2.11
C GLY A 640 12.85 -13.86 0.76
N GLY A 641 12.55 -14.58 -0.33
CA GLY A 641 12.55 -14.01 -1.68
C GLY A 641 11.39 -13.05 -1.90
N ILE A 642 10.18 -13.43 -1.50
CA ILE A 642 9.01 -12.54 -1.55
C ILE A 642 9.20 -11.36 -0.60
N GLY A 643 9.72 -11.59 0.61
CA GLY A 643 9.99 -10.50 1.55
C GLY A 643 11.03 -9.53 1.00
N TYR A 644 12.09 -10.00 0.35
CA TYR A 644 13.07 -9.13 -0.31
C TYR A 644 12.42 -8.28 -1.41
N LEU A 645 11.61 -8.90 -2.28
CA LEU A 645 10.83 -8.20 -3.31
C LEU A 645 9.98 -7.06 -2.71
N LEU A 646 9.30 -7.32 -1.61
CA LEU A 646 8.37 -6.35 -1.02
C LEU A 646 9.08 -5.26 -0.21
N PHE A 647 10.20 -5.58 0.43
CA PHE A 647 10.92 -4.67 1.33
C PHE A 647 11.86 -3.74 0.58
N PHE A 648 12.59 -4.27 -0.41
CA PHE A 648 13.75 -3.56 -0.97
C PHE A 648 13.62 -3.19 -2.45
N CYS A 649 12.63 -3.70 -3.18
CA CYS A 649 12.46 -3.38 -4.61
C CYS A 649 11.53 -2.18 -4.88
N GLY A 650 11.16 -1.41 -3.85
CA GLY A 650 10.34 -0.20 -3.99
C GLY A 650 11.16 1.01 -4.46
N SER A 651 10.49 2.03 -5.03
CA SER A 651 11.14 3.24 -5.53
C SER A 651 11.90 3.99 -4.45
N TYR A 652 11.46 3.86 -3.21
CA TYR A 652 12.12 4.44 -2.06
C TYR A 652 13.59 3.98 -1.89
N ASN A 653 13.91 2.73 -2.22
CA ASN A 653 15.27 2.19 -2.14
C ASN A 653 15.98 2.22 -3.50
N LEU A 654 15.25 1.96 -4.58
CA LEU A 654 15.85 1.89 -5.92
C LEU A 654 16.23 3.26 -6.50
N GLY A 655 15.58 4.34 -6.07
CA GLY A 655 15.91 5.71 -6.50
C GLY A 655 17.34 6.11 -6.19
N TRP A 656 17.86 5.71 -5.03
CA TRP A 656 19.25 5.94 -4.63
C TRP A 656 20.26 5.24 -5.54
N LEU A 657 19.86 4.16 -6.24
CA LEU A 657 20.75 3.44 -7.16
C LEU A 657 20.95 4.18 -8.49
N ASN A 658 19.97 5.00 -8.90
CA ASN A 658 20.08 5.93 -10.03
C ASN A 658 20.36 7.35 -9.51
N SER A 659 21.51 7.50 -8.85
CA SER A 659 21.99 8.76 -8.29
C SER A 659 23.49 8.67 -7.96
N LEU A 660 24.10 9.76 -7.48
CA LEU A 660 25.46 9.78 -6.95
C LEU A 660 25.53 9.62 -5.41
N TYR A 661 24.39 9.42 -4.74
CA TYR A 661 24.32 9.30 -3.29
C TYR A 661 25.07 8.07 -2.73
N GLY A 662 25.71 8.23 -1.58
CA GLY A 662 26.41 7.14 -0.88
C GLY A 662 25.46 6.10 -0.27
N GLU A 663 24.20 6.44 -0.08
CA GLU A 663 23.12 5.60 0.43
C GLU A 663 22.94 4.35 -0.45
N GLY A 664 22.85 4.52 -1.77
CA GLY A 664 22.75 3.39 -2.71
C GLY A 664 23.95 2.45 -2.65
N ILE A 665 25.15 3.01 -2.53
CA ILE A 665 26.41 2.25 -2.41
C ILE A 665 26.45 1.48 -1.09
N ALA A 666 26.01 2.09 0.02
CA ALA A 666 25.95 1.46 1.33
C ALA A 666 25.04 0.23 1.31
N PHE A 667 23.88 0.33 0.65
CA PHE A 667 22.94 -0.79 0.52
C PHE A 667 23.56 -1.96 -0.27
N VAL A 668 24.22 -1.67 -1.39
CA VAL A 668 24.94 -2.68 -2.18
C VAL A 668 26.08 -3.31 -1.36
N GLY A 669 26.82 -2.49 -0.61
CA GLY A 669 27.90 -2.95 0.29
C GLY A 669 27.41 -3.88 1.39
N LEU A 670 26.31 -3.54 2.05
CA LEU A 670 25.67 -4.40 3.06
C LEU A 670 25.27 -5.75 2.46
N MET A 671 24.64 -5.73 1.29
CA MET A 671 24.23 -6.94 0.58
C MET A 671 25.42 -7.82 0.18
N LEU A 672 26.51 -7.20 -0.29
CA LEU A 672 27.77 -7.89 -0.60
C LEU A 672 28.37 -8.57 0.64
N VAL A 673 28.41 -7.89 1.80
CA VAL A 673 28.89 -8.48 3.07
C VAL A 673 28.04 -9.68 3.47
N LEU A 674 26.71 -9.57 3.43
CA LEU A 674 25.80 -10.66 3.79
C LEU A 674 25.94 -11.85 2.81
N ALA A 675 25.96 -11.58 1.51
CA ALA A 675 26.02 -12.61 0.47
C ALA A 675 27.37 -13.35 0.42
N SER A 676 28.48 -12.62 0.51
CA SER A 676 29.84 -13.20 0.55
C SER A 676 30.07 -14.01 1.83
N SER A 677 29.53 -13.56 2.96
CA SER A 677 29.50 -14.33 4.22
C SER A 677 28.73 -15.63 4.05
N ALA A 678 27.50 -15.56 3.52
CA ALA A 678 26.68 -16.74 3.27
C ALA A 678 27.35 -17.71 2.29
N LYS A 679 27.99 -17.21 1.23
CA LYS A 679 28.74 -18.04 0.27
C LYS A 679 29.91 -18.75 0.94
N THR A 680 30.67 -18.04 1.78
CA THR A 680 31.81 -18.60 2.53
C THR A 680 31.36 -19.67 3.53
N ILE A 681 30.27 -19.43 4.26
CA ILE A 681 29.67 -20.40 5.20
C ILE A 681 29.16 -21.66 4.47
N GLN A 682 28.74 -21.53 3.22
CA GLN A 682 28.22 -22.65 2.43
C GLN A 682 29.26 -23.38 1.57
N ALA A 683 30.48 -22.87 1.48
CA ALA A 683 31.51 -23.42 0.62
C ALA A 683 31.75 -24.91 0.91
N GLN A 684 31.70 -25.73 -0.15
CA GLN A 684 31.94 -27.17 -0.09
C GLN A 684 33.40 -27.50 -0.39
N THR A 685 34.07 -26.65 -1.18
CA THR A 685 35.49 -26.81 -1.52
C THR A 685 36.38 -25.76 -0.85
N ALA A 686 37.65 -26.08 -0.67
CA ALA A 686 38.65 -25.12 -0.18
C ALA A 686 38.84 -23.93 -1.16
N SER A 687 38.63 -24.14 -2.45
CA SER A 687 38.71 -23.08 -3.46
C SER A 687 37.56 -22.08 -3.31
N GLU A 688 36.31 -22.59 -3.25
CA GLU A 688 35.11 -21.75 -3.04
C GLU A 688 35.23 -20.91 -1.76
N ARG A 689 35.77 -21.51 -0.70
CA ARG A 689 35.99 -20.85 0.59
C ARG A 689 37.00 -19.71 0.50
N ARG A 690 38.15 -19.93 -0.17
CA ARG A 690 39.17 -18.89 -0.39
C ARG A 690 38.60 -17.71 -1.17
N TRP A 691 37.92 -17.97 -2.27
CA TRP A 691 37.27 -16.92 -3.06
C TRP A 691 36.15 -16.21 -2.28
N GLY A 692 35.40 -16.94 -1.46
CA GLY A 692 34.42 -16.35 -0.55
C GLY A 692 35.04 -15.34 0.43
N LEU A 693 36.18 -15.67 1.02
CA LEU A 693 36.91 -14.78 1.94
C LEU A 693 37.51 -13.57 1.24
N VAL A 694 38.02 -13.72 0.01
CA VAL A 694 38.50 -12.59 -0.80
C VAL A 694 37.36 -11.64 -1.12
N LEU A 695 36.22 -12.18 -1.59
CA LEU A 695 35.02 -11.40 -1.85
C LEU A 695 34.50 -10.71 -0.59
N LEU A 696 34.52 -11.38 0.57
CA LEU A 696 34.13 -10.76 1.83
C LEU A 696 35.07 -9.62 2.22
N GLY A 697 36.38 -9.79 2.06
CA GLY A 697 37.36 -8.73 2.34
C GLY A 697 37.10 -7.49 1.48
N PHE A 698 36.88 -7.69 0.18
CA PHE A 698 36.46 -6.63 -0.73
C PHE A 698 35.15 -5.98 -0.29
N SER A 699 34.14 -6.79 0.07
CA SER A 699 32.83 -6.31 0.53
C SER A 699 32.93 -5.46 1.80
N CYS A 700 33.80 -5.83 2.74
CA CYS A 700 34.05 -5.08 3.96
C CYS A 700 34.64 -3.70 3.67
N VAL A 701 35.63 -3.60 2.77
CA VAL A 701 36.19 -2.30 2.34
C VAL A 701 35.13 -1.48 1.61
N TYR A 702 34.41 -2.12 0.69
CA TYR A 702 33.34 -1.48 -0.08
C TYR A 702 32.29 -0.82 0.82
N LEU A 703 31.82 -1.52 1.87
CA LEU A 703 30.84 -0.96 2.81
C LEU A 703 31.44 0.12 3.72
N ALA A 704 32.61 -0.14 4.33
CA ALA A 704 33.23 0.80 5.26
C ALA A 704 33.61 2.14 4.60
N CYS A 705 33.82 2.14 3.29
CA CYS A 705 34.26 3.29 2.53
C CYS A 705 33.19 3.86 1.57
N ALA A 706 31.94 3.38 1.65
CA ALA A 706 30.83 3.91 0.85
C ALA A 706 30.43 5.35 1.26
N LYS A 707 30.70 5.72 2.52
CA LYS A 707 30.50 7.05 3.11
C LYS A 707 31.44 7.19 4.30
N ALA A 708 31.94 8.39 4.58
CA ALA A 708 32.86 8.62 5.71
C ALA A 708 32.31 8.12 7.06
N GLN A 709 30.99 8.27 7.28
CA GLN A 709 30.30 7.76 8.47
C GLN A 709 30.42 6.23 8.67
N TYR A 710 30.61 5.45 7.61
CA TYR A 710 30.68 3.99 7.67
C TYR A 710 32.07 3.46 8.01
N ALA A 711 33.10 4.32 8.04
CA ALA A 711 34.46 3.96 8.43
C ALA A 711 34.50 3.35 9.84
N VAL A 712 33.61 3.83 10.73
CA VAL A 712 33.44 3.32 12.09
C VAL A 712 33.07 1.84 12.15
N LEU A 713 32.52 1.26 11.07
CA LEU A 713 32.14 -0.16 11.00
C LEU A 713 33.34 -1.09 10.82
N ALA A 714 34.51 -0.55 10.46
CA ALA A 714 35.70 -1.33 10.15
C ALA A 714 36.08 -2.37 11.22
N PRO A 715 36.06 -2.07 12.54
CA PRO A 715 36.39 -3.05 13.57
C PRO A 715 35.45 -4.27 13.56
N VAL A 716 34.15 -4.05 13.41
CA VAL A 716 33.15 -5.14 13.37
C VAL A 716 33.31 -5.98 12.11
N LEU A 717 33.51 -5.33 10.95
CA LEU A 717 33.69 -6.00 9.67
C LEU A 717 34.99 -6.81 9.63
N LEU A 718 36.07 -6.29 10.21
CA LEU A 718 37.35 -6.98 10.33
C LEU A 718 37.25 -8.19 11.25
N LEU A 719 36.64 -8.02 12.43
CA LEU A 719 36.42 -9.11 13.37
C LEU A 719 35.62 -10.23 12.70
N TRP A 720 34.58 -9.88 11.97
CA TRP A 720 33.77 -10.87 11.25
C TRP A 720 34.56 -11.63 10.18
N TRP A 721 35.34 -10.91 9.36
CA TRP A 721 36.23 -11.51 8.39
C TRP A 721 37.20 -12.50 9.05
N ALA A 722 37.83 -12.10 10.15
CA ALA A 722 38.76 -12.93 10.90
C ALA A 722 38.08 -14.17 11.49
N VAL A 723 36.87 -14.03 12.06
CA VAL A 723 36.07 -15.16 12.57
C VAL A 723 35.78 -16.17 11.46
N LEU A 724 35.40 -15.73 10.27
CA LEU A 724 35.17 -16.64 9.14
C LEU A 724 36.47 -17.27 8.63
N ALA A 725 37.56 -16.51 8.51
CA ALA A 725 38.85 -17.02 8.06
C ALA A 725 39.40 -18.08 9.02
N ILE A 726 39.45 -17.78 10.33
CA ILE A 726 39.98 -18.68 11.37
C ILE A 726 39.10 -19.91 11.53
N SER A 727 37.77 -19.72 11.60
CA SER A 727 36.88 -20.86 11.77
C SER A 727 37.05 -21.81 10.59
N THR A 728 37.11 -21.31 9.36
CA THR A 728 37.17 -22.10 8.12
C THR A 728 38.56 -22.63 7.75
N ALA A 729 39.60 -22.28 8.51
CA ALA A 729 40.93 -22.86 8.35
C ALA A 729 41.06 -24.26 8.99
N GLU A 730 41.68 -25.19 8.25
CA GLU A 730 41.94 -26.56 8.70
C GLU A 730 43.43 -26.73 9.04
N GLY A 731 43.73 -27.03 10.31
CA GLY A 731 45.10 -27.16 10.83
C GLY A 731 45.75 -25.85 11.28
N MET A 732 46.73 -25.94 12.16
CA MET A 732 47.36 -24.77 12.82
C MET A 732 48.12 -23.85 11.84
N LYS A 733 48.81 -24.42 10.84
CA LYS A 733 49.52 -23.63 9.81
C LYS A 733 48.57 -22.75 9.00
N LYS A 734 47.44 -23.30 8.54
CA LYS A 734 46.44 -22.53 7.78
C LYS A 734 45.74 -21.49 8.66
N LYS A 735 45.53 -21.78 9.95
CA LYS A 735 45.04 -20.77 10.91
C LYS A 735 46.01 -19.61 11.07
N LEU A 736 47.32 -19.86 11.20
CA LEU A 736 48.35 -18.82 11.26
C LEU A 736 48.39 -17.99 9.96
N ILE A 737 48.26 -18.62 8.79
CA ILE A 737 48.14 -17.90 7.50
C ILE A 737 46.87 -17.04 7.47
N SER A 738 45.74 -17.54 7.95
CA SER A 738 44.49 -16.77 8.05
C SER A 738 44.60 -15.59 9.01
N VAL A 739 45.39 -15.72 10.09
CA VAL A 739 45.72 -14.59 10.98
C VAL A 739 46.60 -13.57 10.25
N GLY A 740 47.64 -13.99 9.52
CA GLY A 740 48.45 -13.08 8.71
C GLY A 740 47.65 -12.35 7.63
N ALA A 741 46.72 -13.05 6.97
CA ALA A 741 45.80 -12.45 6.02
C ALA A 741 44.78 -11.50 6.69
N ALA A 742 44.32 -11.80 7.91
CA ALA A 742 43.50 -10.88 8.70
C ALA A 742 44.25 -9.59 9.01
N VAL A 743 45.54 -9.66 9.37
CA VAL A 743 46.37 -8.48 9.61
C VAL A 743 46.53 -7.65 8.33
N LEU A 744 46.74 -8.29 7.18
CA LEU A 744 46.81 -7.58 5.90
C LEU A 744 45.48 -6.91 5.53
N VAL A 745 44.36 -7.62 5.67
CA VAL A 745 43.02 -7.06 5.44
C VAL A 745 42.72 -5.94 6.43
N ALA A 746 43.16 -6.07 7.69
CA ALA A 746 43.06 -5.02 8.71
C ALA A 746 43.84 -3.77 8.31
N ALA A 747 45.09 -3.94 7.88
CA ALA A 747 45.94 -2.84 7.43
C ALA A 747 45.35 -2.15 6.20
N LEU A 748 44.84 -2.91 5.23
CA LEU A 748 44.19 -2.37 4.04
C LEU A 748 42.88 -1.64 4.41
N LEU A 749 41.96 -2.31 5.11
CA LEU A 749 40.70 -1.71 5.54
C LEU A 749 40.91 -0.47 6.41
N GLY A 750 41.86 -0.53 7.34
CA GLY A 750 42.26 0.60 8.18
C GLY A 750 42.83 1.75 7.34
N SER A 751 43.74 1.47 6.41
CA SER A 751 44.32 2.49 5.53
C SER A 751 43.28 3.16 4.63
N TYR A 752 42.31 2.40 4.10
CA TYR A 752 41.21 2.93 3.31
C TYR A 752 40.24 3.73 4.18
N ALA A 753 39.83 3.20 5.34
CA ALA A 753 38.91 3.89 6.24
C ALA A 753 39.50 5.22 6.77
N LEU A 754 40.78 5.21 7.16
CA LEU A 754 41.50 6.41 7.60
C LEU A 754 41.70 7.41 6.45
N GLY A 755 42.05 6.93 5.25
CA GLY A 755 42.17 7.78 4.06
C GLY A 755 40.86 8.46 3.69
N VAL A 756 39.75 7.70 3.66
CA VAL A 756 38.40 8.23 3.42
C VAL A 756 38.02 9.29 4.46
N TYR A 757 38.29 9.02 5.74
CA TYR A 757 37.98 9.97 6.81
C TYR A 757 38.81 11.25 6.69
N GLY A 758 40.14 11.14 6.58
CA GLY A 758 41.04 12.28 6.48
C GLY A 758 40.82 13.13 5.23
N ASN A 759 40.57 12.50 4.07
CA ASN A 759 40.33 13.23 2.82
C ASN A 759 38.98 13.98 2.83
N ASN A 760 38.02 13.57 3.67
CA ASN A 760 36.71 14.25 3.81
C ASN A 760 36.65 15.23 5.01
N GLU A 761 37.71 15.31 5.82
CA GLU A 761 37.72 16.02 7.10
C GLU A 761 37.59 17.53 6.94
N SER A 762 38.23 18.15 5.95
CA SER A 762 38.32 19.61 5.82
C SER A 762 37.01 20.32 5.44
N ILE A 763 36.04 19.64 4.79
CA ILE A 763 34.80 20.26 4.29
C ILE A 763 33.56 19.74 5.03
N SER A 764 33.49 18.43 5.32
CA SER A 764 32.30 17.84 5.95
C SER A 764 32.26 17.99 7.46
N SER A 765 33.43 18.06 8.10
CA SER A 765 33.49 18.05 9.56
C SER A 765 32.91 19.33 10.13
N GLN A 766 33.14 20.48 9.49
CA GLN A 766 32.68 21.77 9.98
C GLN A 766 31.15 21.87 10.03
N ASP A 767 30.45 21.58 8.93
CA ASP A 767 28.98 21.58 8.89
C ASP A 767 28.36 20.58 9.88
N THR A 768 29.00 19.41 10.00
CA THR A 768 28.57 18.35 10.94
C THR A 768 28.76 18.84 12.37
N LEU A 769 29.95 19.32 12.73
CA LEU A 769 30.25 19.82 14.08
C LEU A 769 29.35 21.00 14.46
N TYR A 770 29.08 21.91 13.53
CA TYR A 770 28.15 23.00 13.75
C TYR A 770 26.73 22.49 14.05
N SER A 771 26.21 21.61 13.19
CA SER A 771 24.87 21.04 13.35
C SER A 771 24.73 20.17 14.60
N GLY A 772 25.75 19.37 14.93
CA GLY A 772 25.79 18.53 16.13
C GLY A 772 25.74 19.33 17.44
N LEU A 773 26.28 20.55 17.45
CA LEU A 773 26.13 21.48 18.57
C LEU A 773 24.78 22.19 18.54
N MET A 774 24.54 22.99 17.50
CA MET A 774 23.42 23.94 17.44
C MET A 774 22.06 23.24 17.32
N ASN A 775 21.99 22.19 16.49
CA ASN A 775 20.79 21.39 16.25
C ASN A 775 20.81 20.06 17.03
N GLY A 776 21.79 19.86 17.91
CA GLY A 776 21.96 18.66 18.73
C GLY A 776 22.12 19.01 20.19
N ILE A 777 23.37 19.08 20.67
CA ILE A 777 23.70 19.22 22.10
C ILE A 777 22.91 20.35 22.76
N LEU A 778 22.85 21.54 22.17
CA LEU A 778 22.15 22.70 22.76
C LEU A 778 20.62 22.53 22.79
N LEU A 779 20.05 21.65 21.96
CA LEU A 779 18.62 21.31 21.99
C LEU A 779 18.28 20.25 23.03
N TYR A 780 19.23 19.38 23.39
CA TYR A 780 19.02 18.28 24.34
C TYR A 780 19.57 18.54 25.74
N ALA A 781 20.47 19.50 25.91
CA ALA A 781 20.99 19.91 27.20
C ALA A 781 19.87 20.49 28.07
N ASP A 782 19.86 20.13 29.36
CA ASP A 782 18.96 20.73 30.34
C ASP A 782 19.32 22.22 30.54
N ASP A 783 20.62 22.52 30.59
CA ASP A 783 21.19 23.87 30.55
C ASP A 783 22.16 24.00 29.36
N PRO A 784 21.78 24.72 28.28
CA PRO A 784 22.65 24.92 27.12
C PRO A 784 23.90 25.75 27.39
N GLU A 785 23.90 26.63 28.40
CA GLU A 785 25.08 27.44 28.75
C GLU A 785 26.12 26.55 29.44
N GLU A 786 25.70 25.73 30.41
CA GLU A 786 26.54 24.71 31.04
C GLU A 786 27.13 23.74 29.98
N ALA A 787 26.34 23.36 28.98
CA ALA A 787 26.81 22.49 27.90
C ALA A 787 27.91 23.13 27.03
N LEU A 788 27.87 24.46 26.82
CA LEU A 788 28.94 25.19 26.14
C LEU A 788 30.19 25.26 27.02
N GLU A 789 30.04 25.55 28.31
CA GLU A 789 31.15 25.58 29.27
C GLU A 789 31.85 24.21 29.37
N ASP A 790 31.09 23.13 29.47
CA ASP A 790 31.58 21.74 29.50
C ASP A 790 32.40 21.37 28.26
N LEU A 791 32.09 21.97 27.12
CA LEU A 791 32.79 21.78 25.85
C LEU A 791 33.95 22.78 25.66
N GLY A 792 34.13 23.74 26.57
CA GLY A 792 35.12 24.82 26.50
C GLY A 792 34.79 25.87 25.44
N LEU A 793 33.50 26.04 25.13
CA LEU A 793 32.99 26.91 24.07
C LEU A 793 32.51 28.26 24.63
N ASP A 794 32.42 29.25 23.74
CA ASP A 794 31.92 30.58 24.08
C ASP A 794 30.40 30.56 24.32
N PRO A 795 29.88 31.07 25.47
CA PRO A 795 28.45 31.10 25.75
C PRO A 795 27.61 31.87 24.70
N GLY A 796 28.20 32.85 24.01
CA GLY A 796 27.56 33.60 22.94
C GLY A 796 27.12 32.74 21.74
N LEU A 797 27.69 31.54 21.58
CA LEU A 797 27.23 30.56 20.58
C LEU A 797 25.78 30.13 20.79
N ILE A 798 25.19 30.34 21.98
CA ILE A 798 23.77 30.05 22.23
C ILE A 798 22.84 30.83 21.31
N ALA A 799 23.26 32.00 20.80
CA ALA A 799 22.51 32.81 19.84
C ALA A 799 22.27 32.08 18.50
N ASP A 800 23.03 31.03 18.21
CA ASP A 800 22.90 30.19 17.02
C ASP A 800 22.19 28.85 17.29
N LYS A 801 21.68 28.61 18.50
CA LYS A 801 20.91 27.41 18.84
C LYS A 801 19.75 27.19 17.85
N GLY A 802 19.67 25.98 17.29
CA GLY A 802 18.68 25.60 16.27
C GLY A 802 19.02 26.00 14.84
N LYS A 803 20.09 26.77 14.58
CA LYS A 803 20.49 27.16 13.21
C LYS A 803 21.25 26.03 12.51
N HIS A 804 21.03 25.88 11.21
CA HIS A 804 21.74 24.94 10.34
C HIS A 804 22.79 25.69 9.50
N PRO A 805 23.82 25.03 8.94
CA PRO A 805 24.99 25.71 8.37
C PRO A 805 24.77 26.36 6.98
N TYR A 806 23.52 26.43 6.51
CA TYR A 806 23.17 26.86 5.14
C TYR A 806 22.30 28.13 5.08
N LEU A 807 22.13 28.83 6.21
CA LEU A 807 21.54 30.16 6.27
C LEU A 807 22.51 31.24 5.73
N PRO A 808 22.00 32.43 5.34
CA PRO A 808 22.81 33.63 5.09
C PRO A 808 23.77 33.96 6.23
N LYS A 809 24.96 34.50 5.91
CA LYS A 809 26.04 34.68 6.91
C LYS A 809 25.67 35.71 7.99
N GLU A 810 24.89 36.70 7.62
CA GLU A 810 24.33 37.75 8.46
C GLU A 810 23.40 37.24 9.55
N ASP A 811 22.83 36.04 9.38
CA ASP A 811 21.90 35.44 10.33
C ASP A 811 22.59 34.74 11.50
N TYR A 812 23.92 34.64 11.50
CA TYR A 812 24.68 33.95 12.56
C TYR A 812 25.44 34.90 13.48
N TYR A 813 25.47 34.54 14.76
CA TYR A 813 26.47 35.05 15.68
C TYR A 813 27.87 34.53 15.31
N CYS A 814 27.99 33.24 14.99
CA CYS A 814 29.22 32.57 14.58
C CYS A 814 29.01 31.90 13.23
N PRO A 815 29.19 32.63 12.11
CA PRO A 815 28.92 32.10 10.77
C PRO A 815 29.80 30.87 10.45
N PRO A 816 29.22 29.74 9.99
CA PRO A 816 29.98 28.55 9.60
C PRO A 816 31.02 28.85 8.50
N ARG A 817 32.11 28.05 8.48
CA ARG A 817 33.18 28.13 7.47
C ARG A 817 33.87 29.50 7.41
N THR A 818 34.08 30.09 8.58
CA THR A 818 34.81 31.36 8.75
C THR A 818 35.91 31.20 9.80
N GLU A 819 36.90 32.10 9.79
CA GLU A 819 37.95 32.14 10.82
C GLU A 819 37.37 32.28 12.23
N LYS A 820 36.28 33.05 12.38
CA LYS A 820 35.54 33.17 13.65
C LYS A 820 35.01 31.83 14.14
N ALA A 821 34.42 31.01 13.26
CA ALA A 821 33.95 29.67 13.63
C ALA A 821 35.09 28.69 13.90
N GLU A 822 36.23 28.84 13.22
CA GLU A 822 37.42 28.05 13.52
C GLU A 822 37.94 28.33 14.94
N GLU A 823 38.03 29.60 15.32
CA GLU A 823 38.49 30.04 16.64
C GLU A 823 37.48 29.68 17.75
N LEU A 824 36.20 29.98 17.55
CA LEU A 824 35.18 29.84 18.60
C LEU A 824 34.67 28.40 18.75
N LEU A 825 34.70 27.60 17.68
CA LEU A 825 34.08 26.28 17.64
C LEU A 825 35.06 25.19 17.17
N TYR A 826 35.46 25.18 15.89
CA TYR A 826 36.05 23.97 15.27
C TYR A 826 37.39 23.54 15.87
N SER A 827 38.22 24.49 16.33
CA SER A 827 39.47 24.18 17.02
C SER A 827 39.29 23.56 18.41
N LYS A 828 38.08 23.65 18.99
CA LYS A 828 37.79 23.26 20.37
C LYS A 828 36.99 21.96 20.48
N VAL A 829 36.26 21.56 19.45
CA VAL A 829 35.37 20.39 19.50
C VAL A 829 35.67 19.35 18.42
N SER A 830 35.12 18.16 18.62
CA SER A 830 35.18 17.06 17.66
C SER A 830 33.96 16.16 17.84
N SER A 831 33.67 15.31 16.86
CA SER A 831 32.55 14.35 16.97
C SER A 831 32.76 13.37 18.14
N THR A 832 34.01 13.07 18.50
CA THR A 832 34.34 12.24 19.67
C THR A 832 34.06 12.97 20.98
N LYS A 833 34.34 14.28 21.06
CA LYS A 833 33.95 15.10 22.21
C LYS A 833 32.43 15.18 22.37
N TYR A 834 31.68 15.33 21.28
CA TYR A 834 30.21 15.31 21.35
C TYR A 834 29.66 13.97 21.84
N LEU A 835 30.19 12.85 21.32
CA LEU A 835 29.80 11.53 21.82
C LEU A 835 30.13 11.37 23.30
N ALA A 836 31.32 11.81 23.73
CA ALA A 836 31.73 11.77 25.13
C ALA A 836 30.84 12.64 26.02
N TRP A 837 30.40 13.80 25.53
CA TRP A 837 29.42 14.65 26.20
C TRP A 837 28.10 13.89 26.40
N TYR A 838 27.46 13.37 25.34
CA TYR A 838 26.22 12.60 25.49
C TYR A 838 26.34 11.42 26.48
N LEU A 839 27.47 10.71 26.49
CA LEU A 839 27.71 9.62 27.45
C LEU A 839 27.79 10.09 28.91
N LYS A 840 28.26 11.33 29.16
CA LYS A 840 28.26 11.96 30.49
C LYS A 840 26.90 12.54 30.88
N HIS A 841 26.05 12.86 29.90
CA HIS A 841 24.70 13.41 30.11
C HIS A 841 23.62 12.40 29.66
N PRO A 842 23.35 11.34 30.45
CA PRO A 842 22.51 10.21 30.02
C PRO A 842 21.06 10.58 29.70
N LYS A 843 20.52 11.62 30.34
CA LYS A 843 19.17 12.13 30.05
C LYS A 843 19.10 12.73 28.63
N ALA A 844 20.04 13.62 28.29
CA ALA A 844 20.17 14.18 26.95
C ALA A 844 20.38 13.08 25.90
N PHE A 845 21.23 12.09 26.20
CA PHE A 845 21.47 10.97 25.28
C PHE A 845 20.23 10.09 25.10
N TRP A 846 19.46 9.84 26.16
CA TRP A 846 18.19 9.12 26.06
C TRP A 846 17.18 9.87 25.18
N HIS A 847 17.09 11.19 25.30
CA HIS A 847 16.25 12.01 24.43
C HIS A 847 16.71 11.92 22.97
N LEU A 848 18.00 12.04 22.70
CA LEU A 848 18.58 11.86 21.36
C LEU A 848 18.20 10.49 20.78
N LEU A 849 18.41 9.40 21.52
CA LEU A 849 18.08 8.05 21.07
C LEU A 849 16.57 7.89 20.79
N ASN A 850 15.72 8.53 21.59
CA ASN A 850 14.28 8.45 21.41
C ASN A 850 13.80 9.23 20.17
N ASP A 851 14.43 10.37 19.88
CA ASP A 851 14.17 11.13 18.66
C ASP A 851 14.70 10.38 17.43
N THR A 852 15.89 9.75 17.53
CA THR A 852 16.38 8.82 16.49
C THR A 852 15.35 7.73 16.17
N ALA A 853 14.69 7.16 17.18
CA ALA A 853 13.65 6.14 16.96
C ALA A 853 12.47 6.68 16.15
N SER A 854 12.07 7.94 16.40
CA SER A 854 10.97 8.59 15.70
C SER A 854 11.35 8.85 14.23
N TYR A 855 12.49 9.49 13.98
CA TYR A 855 13.00 9.73 12.61
C TYR A 855 13.25 8.43 11.84
N ALA A 856 13.71 7.38 12.52
CA ALA A 856 13.89 6.08 11.89
C ALA A 856 12.58 5.42 11.47
N ALA A 857 11.43 5.76 12.07
CA ALA A 857 10.12 5.26 11.70
C ALA A 857 9.47 6.09 10.58
N ASP A 858 9.80 7.37 10.47
CA ASP A 858 9.18 8.29 9.51
C ASP A 858 9.38 7.88 8.04
N PRO A 859 8.45 8.25 7.14
CA PRO A 859 8.66 8.13 5.70
C PRO A 859 9.94 8.84 5.28
N MET A 860 10.60 8.37 4.22
CA MET A 860 11.72 9.16 3.71
C MET A 860 11.24 10.43 3.05
N PRO A 861 12.03 11.51 3.16
CA PRO A 861 11.97 12.62 2.22
C PRO A 861 11.89 12.15 0.76
N ASP A 862 11.05 12.80 -0.01
CA ASP A 862 10.91 12.52 -1.43
C ASP A 862 12.02 13.21 -2.21
N PHE A 863 13.06 12.45 -2.52
CA PHE A 863 14.15 12.87 -3.41
C PHE A 863 13.97 12.36 -4.83
N ASN A 864 12.89 11.62 -5.12
CA ASN A 864 12.72 10.93 -6.39
C ASN A 864 11.89 11.75 -7.37
N LEU A 865 12.36 11.88 -8.60
CA LEU A 865 11.58 12.44 -9.70
C LEU A 865 11.64 11.53 -10.92
N TYR A 866 10.58 11.54 -11.72
CA TYR A 866 10.63 10.98 -13.06
C TYR A 866 11.59 11.79 -13.93
N ILE A 867 12.31 11.11 -14.83
CA ILE A 867 13.26 11.80 -15.71
C ILE A 867 12.50 12.79 -16.60
N GLY A 868 12.93 14.05 -16.57
CA GLY A 868 12.31 15.17 -17.30
C GLY A 868 11.38 16.04 -16.45
N GLU A 869 11.04 15.62 -15.23
CA GLU A 869 10.28 16.45 -14.28
C GLU A 869 11.19 17.32 -13.42
N THR A 870 10.60 18.36 -12.83
CA THR A 870 11.27 19.26 -11.89
C THR A 870 10.55 19.24 -10.54
N ASN A 871 11.27 19.53 -9.46
CA ASN A 871 10.69 19.72 -8.12
C ASN A 871 10.09 21.14 -7.91
N VAL A 872 10.06 21.97 -8.95
CA VAL A 872 9.52 23.33 -8.89
C VAL A 872 8.04 23.29 -9.29
N GLY A 873 7.15 23.49 -8.33
CA GLY A 873 5.70 23.40 -8.52
C GLY A 873 5.14 21.99 -8.30
N SER A 874 3.92 21.75 -8.79
CA SER A 874 3.25 20.45 -8.66
C SER A 874 3.90 19.41 -9.58
N HIS A 875 4.42 18.34 -9.00
CA HIS A 875 5.03 17.23 -9.72
C HIS A 875 4.45 15.88 -9.24
N ARG A 876 4.68 14.82 -10.03
CA ARG A 876 4.15 13.50 -9.69
C ARG A 876 5.04 12.84 -8.65
N THR A 877 4.47 12.43 -7.52
CA THR A 877 5.17 11.62 -6.52
C THR A 877 5.56 10.25 -7.11
N VAL A 878 6.81 9.83 -6.91
CA VAL A 878 7.29 8.52 -7.38
C VAL A 878 6.95 7.42 -6.37
N ASN A 879 5.83 6.72 -6.55
CA ASN A 879 5.34 5.69 -5.63
C ASN A 879 5.30 4.27 -6.23
N LYS A 880 6.44 3.77 -6.73
CA LYS A 880 6.49 2.49 -7.46
C LYS A 880 6.90 1.34 -6.54
N TRP A 881 6.06 0.32 -6.42
CA TRP A 881 6.37 -0.91 -5.66
C TRP A 881 6.73 -0.68 -4.16
N ASN A 882 6.14 0.36 -3.56
CA ASN A 882 6.45 0.84 -2.21
C ASN A 882 5.60 0.21 -1.10
N LEU A 883 5.28 -1.09 -1.20
CA LEU A 883 4.41 -1.70 -0.18
C LEU A 883 5.02 -1.57 1.22
N TRP A 884 6.29 -1.94 1.37
CA TRP A 884 6.96 -1.84 2.66
C TRP A 884 7.09 -0.40 3.14
N ALA A 885 7.41 0.55 2.26
CA ALA A 885 7.50 1.97 2.62
C ALA A 885 6.18 2.51 3.21
N GLN A 886 5.02 2.04 2.72
CA GLN A 886 3.70 2.42 3.25
C GLN A 886 3.38 1.74 4.60
N MET A 887 3.87 0.52 4.83
CA MET A 887 3.63 -0.22 6.09
C MET A 887 4.57 0.21 7.21
N ARG A 888 5.81 0.53 6.86
CA ARG A 888 6.94 0.67 7.76
C ARG A 888 6.70 1.67 8.90
N PRO A 889 6.12 2.86 8.68
CA PRO A 889 5.87 3.83 9.76
C PRO A 889 4.93 3.32 10.87
N ASN A 890 4.03 2.40 10.53
CA ASN A 890 3.07 1.82 11.47
C ASN A 890 3.61 0.57 12.20
N LEU A 891 4.67 -0.05 11.67
CA LEU A 891 5.25 -1.27 12.22
C LEU A 891 6.51 -1.02 13.05
N LEU A 892 7.17 0.11 12.83
CA LEU A 892 8.44 0.42 13.49
C LEU A 892 8.22 1.05 14.85
N PRO A 893 9.07 0.72 15.85
CA PRO A 893 8.98 1.36 17.14
C PRO A 893 9.34 2.85 17.04
N ARG A 894 8.47 3.73 17.54
CA ARG A 894 8.75 5.18 17.65
C ARG A 894 9.52 5.57 18.91
N ARG A 895 9.95 4.59 19.70
CA ARG A 895 10.67 4.79 20.97
C ARG A 895 11.89 3.88 21.02
N PHE A 896 12.98 4.36 21.59
CA PHE A 896 14.26 3.63 21.67
C PHE A 896 14.10 2.24 22.32
N ALA A 897 13.28 2.12 23.35
CA ALA A 897 13.01 0.85 24.03
C ALA A 897 12.50 -0.27 23.09
N GLY A 898 11.76 0.07 22.04
CA GLY A 898 11.31 -0.92 21.07
C GLY A 898 12.45 -1.46 20.20
N TYR A 899 13.45 -0.63 19.90
CA TYR A 899 14.67 -1.08 19.21
C TYR A 899 15.57 -1.95 20.10
N LEU A 900 15.61 -1.70 21.41
CA LEU A 900 16.26 -2.60 22.36
C LEU A 900 15.64 -4.01 22.32
N LEU A 901 14.32 -4.13 22.17
CA LEU A 901 13.67 -5.44 22.02
C LEU A 901 13.92 -6.03 20.63
N LEU A 902 13.77 -5.23 19.57
CA LEU A 902 13.90 -5.66 18.19
C LEU A 902 15.31 -6.16 17.86
N PHE A 903 16.35 -5.49 18.35
CA PHE A 903 17.75 -5.88 18.16
C PHE A 903 18.26 -6.80 19.27
N GLY A 904 17.85 -6.56 20.52
CA GLY A 904 18.33 -7.30 21.69
C GLY A 904 17.86 -8.75 21.73
N LEU A 905 16.58 -9.03 21.45
CA LEU A 905 16.08 -10.42 21.50
C LEU A 905 16.76 -11.32 20.44
N PRO A 906 16.90 -10.91 19.16
CA PRO A 906 17.66 -11.70 18.19
C PRO A 906 19.15 -11.80 18.53
N ALA A 907 19.76 -10.75 19.10
CA ALA A 907 21.15 -10.79 19.54
C ALA A 907 21.36 -11.82 20.67
N ILE A 908 20.52 -11.82 21.69
CA ILE A 908 20.54 -12.81 22.77
C ILE A 908 20.35 -14.22 22.19
N ALA A 909 19.37 -14.42 21.30
CA ALA A 909 19.14 -15.71 20.66
C ALA A 909 20.34 -16.19 19.82
N ALA A 910 21.04 -15.28 19.14
CA ALA A 910 22.25 -15.58 18.41
C ALA A 910 23.41 -15.97 19.34
N LEU A 911 23.64 -15.21 20.41
CA LEU A 911 24.65 -15.53 21.44
C LEU A 911 24.37 -16.89 22.09
N MET A 912 23.13 -17.15 22.49
CA MET A 912 22.71 -18.45 23.00
C MET A 912 23.00 -19.58 22.01
N THR A 913 22.80 -19.36 20.71
CA THR A 913 23.09 -20.35 19.66
C THR A 913 24.59 -20.59 19.50
N ILE A 914 25.42 -19.54 19.60
CA ILE A 914 26.88 -19.61 19.51
C ILE A 914 27.45 -20.41 20.70
N PHE A 915 27.00 -20.12 21.92
CA PHE A 915 27.49 -20.76 23.14
C PHE A 915 26.85 -22.11 23.44
N ARG A 916 25.73 -22.47 22.78
CA ARG A 916 25.09 -23.78 22.96
C ARG A 916 26.02 -24.93 22.59
N LYS A 917 26.23 -25.83 23.56
CA LYS A 917 26.92 -27.11 23.36
C LYS A 917 26.11 -27.98 22.38
N GLY A 918 26.78 -28.61 21.42
CA GLY A 918 26.15 -29.47 20.39
C GLY A 918 25.45 -28.73 19.23
N ALA A 919 25.45 -27.39 19.19
CA ALA A 919 24.96 -26.68 18.00
C ALA A 919 25.94 -26.83 16.82
N ASP A 920 25.40 -27.18 15.66
CA ASP A 920 26.17 -27.31 14.41
C ASP A 920 26.95 -26.03 14.09
N ARG A 921 28.17 -26.19 13.60
CA ARG A 921 29.10 -25.09 13.32
C ARG A 921 28.52 -24.09 12.33
N ARG A 922 27.82 -24.55 11.29
CA ARG A 922 27.19 -23.67 10.30
C ARG A 922 26.11 -22.79 10.94
N ARG A 923 25.32 -23.36 11.86
CA ARG A 923 24.33 -22.61 12.65
C ARG A 923 24.98 -21.52 13.51
N LYS A 924 26.13 -21.82 14.14
CA LYS A 924 26.89 -20.83 14.92
C LYS A 924 27.40 -19.69 14.05
N LEU A 925 27.90 -19.98 12.85
CA LEU A 925 28.35 -18.95 11.93
C LEU A 925 27.20 -18.08 11.42
N TYR A 926 26.03 -18.64 11.09
CA TYR A 926 24.87 -17.81 10.73
C TYR A 926 24.37 -16.95 11.91
N ALA A 927 24.45 -17.45 13.15
CA ALA A 927 24.17 -16.64 14.33
C ALA A 927 25.19 -15.50 14.49
N GLY A 928 26.48 -15.76 14.21
CA GLY A 928 27.51 -14.72 14.16
C GLY A 928 27.24 -13.66 13.08
N LEU A 929 26.80 -14.08 11.89
CA LEU A 929 26.42 -13.15 10.81
C LEU A 929 25.24 -12.25 11.22
N LEU A 930 24.26 -12.80 11.93
CA LEU A 930 23.16 -12.02 12.48
C LEU A 930 23.67 -10.98 13.50
N LEU A 931 24.60 -11.35 14.39
CA LEU A 931 25.20 -10.38 15.33
C LEU A 931 25.93 -9.26 14.60
N VAL A 932 26.61 -9.55 13.50
CA VAL A 932 27.29 -8.53 12.68
C VAL A 932 26.28 -7.57 12.07
N LEU A 933 25.19 -8.08 11.49
CA LEU A 933 24.10 -7.24 10.98
C LEU A 933 23.54 -6.32 12.06
N LEU A 934 23.22 -6.88 13.24
CA LEU A 934 22.68 -6.11 14.37
C LEU A 934 23.69 -5.10 14.93
N ALA A 935 24.98 -5.43 14.97
CA ALA A 935 26.04 -4.52 15.40
C ALA A 935 26.21 -3.34 14.44
N ILE A 936 26.13 -3.57 13.12
CA ILE A 936 26.14 -2.49 12.13
C ILE A 936 24.99 -1.52 12.41
N GLY A 937 23.77 -2.03 12.62
CA GLY A 937 22.62 -1.19 12.97
C GLY A 937 22.81 -0.43 14.28
N ALA A 938 23.25 -1.11 15.34
CA ALA A 938 23.48 -0.49 16.65
C ALA A 938 24.52 0.64 16.61
N MET A 939 25.57 0.50 15.79
CA MET A 939 26.57 1.54 15.59
C MET A 939 26.00 2.71 14.77
N GLN A 940 25.25 2.43 13.70
CA GLN A 940 24.68 3.47 12.85
C GLN A 940 23.52 4.23 13.49
N TYR A 941 22.92 3.72 14.56
CA TYR A 941 21.75 4.32 15.18
C TYR A 941 22.01 5.73 15.77
N PRO A 942 22.94 5.92 16.73
CA PRO A 942 23.16 7.24 17.32
C PRO A 942 23.99 8.18 16.42
N LEU A 943 24.81 7.64 15.52
CA LEU A 943 25.85 8.41 14.82
C LEU A 943 25.33 9.60 13.99
N PRO A 944 24.30 9.45 13.13
CA PRO A 944 23.71 10.57 12.40
C PRO A 944 23.31 11.75 13.29
N MET A 945 22.70 11.44 14.43
CA MET A 945 22.13 12.45 15.34
C MET A 945 23.20 13.07 16.24
N VAL A 946 24.22 12.30 16.65
CA VAL A 946 25.38 12.85 17.36
C VAL A 946 26.18 13.78 16.45
N GLY A 947 26.30 13.42 15.17
CA GLY A 947 26.99 14.22 14.17
C GLY A 947 26.21 15.47 13.77
N ASN A 948 24.98 15.31 13.28
CA ASN A 948 24.22 16.40 12.63
C ASN A 948 23.07 16.96 13.47
N GLY A 949 22.85 16.46 14.68
CA GLY A 949 21.66 16.83 15.45
C GLY A 949 20.38 16.49 14.68
N ARG A 950 19.42 17.41 14.68
CA ARG A 950 18.15 17.30 13.94
C ARG A 950 18.23 17.73 12.47
N SER A 951 19.43 17.98 11.92
CA SER A 951 19.61 18.33 10.50
C SER A 951 19.61 17.08 9.61
N ASP A 952 18.62 16.98 8.71
CA ASP A 952 18.44 15.87 7.74
C ASP A 952 18.55 14.44 8.34
N PRO A 953 17.89 14.15 9.49
CA PRO A 953 18.14 12.91 10.23
C PRO A 953 17.64 11.67 9.49
N ILE A 954 16.54 11.81 8.73
CA ILE A 954 15.87 10.68 8.07
C ILE A 954 16.75 10.08 6.98
N LYS A 955 17.38 10.92 6.13
CA LYS A 955 18.31 10.47 5.08
C LYS A 955 19.56 9.83 5.67
N GLN A 956 20.15 10.48 6.68
CA GLN A 956 21.40 10.01 7.31
C GLN A 956 21.22 8.68 8.07
N LEU A 957 20.00 8.33 8.47
CA LEU A 957 19.65 7.04 9.06
C LEU A 957 19.47 5.91 8.05
N TYR A 958 19.68 6.12 6.75
CA TYR A 958 19.39 5.14 5.70
C TYR A 958 19.94 3.72 6.00
N LEU A 959 21.24 3.58 6.30
CA LEU A 959 21.82 2.25 6.57
C LEU A 959 21.20 1.58 7.82
N PHE A 960 20.87 2.35 8.85
CA PHE A 960 20.16 1.83 10.03
C PHE A 960 18.76 1.30 9.66
N ARG A 961 18.04 2.04 8.79
CA ARG A 961 16.72 1.64 8.29
C ARG A 961 16.82 0.32 7.52
N GLU A 962 17.80 0.18 6.62
CA GLU A 962 18.04 -1.05 5.86
C GLU A 962 18.34 -2.25 6.77
N VAL A 963 19.21 -2.07 7.77
CA VAL A 963 19.52 -3.14 8.76
C VAL A 963 18.28 -3.54 9.57
N THR A 964 17.46 -2.57 9.96
CA THR A 964 16.19 -2.81 10.65
C THR A 964 15.27 -3.67 9.79
N ASP A 965 15.14 -3.31 8.51
CA ASP A 965 14.25 -4.00 7.56
C ASP A 965 14.75 -5.43 7.28
N PHE A 966 16.06 -5.65 7.18
CA PHE A 966 16.64 -7.00 7.13
C PHE A 966 16.38 -7.81 8.42
N THR A 967 16.35 -7.16 9.57
CA THR A 967 16.05 -7.81 10.85
C THR A 967 14.59 -8.30 10.86
N TYR A 968 13.64 -7.49 10.39
CA TYR A 968 12.25 -7.94 10.20
C TYR A 968 12.15 -9.10 9.20
N LEU A 969 12.82 -9.02 8.05
CA LEU A 969 12.84 -10.09 7.06
C LEU A 969 13.42 -11.40 7.64
N PHE A 970 14.48 -11.30 8.43
CA PHE A 970 15.06 -12.43 9.16
C PHE A 970 14.04 -13.05 10.13
N LEU A 971 13.33 -12.23 10.92
CA LEU A 971 12.33 -12.72 11.86
C LEU A 971 11.15 -13.42 11.15
N LEU A 972 10.68 -12.87 10.03
CA LEU A 972 9.62 -13.47 9.21
C LEU A 972 10.05 -14.81 8.62
N THR A 973 11.26 -14.89 8.06
CA THR A 973 11.80 -16.13 7.49
C THR A 973 12.06 -17.19 8.56
N TRP A 974 12.54 -16.79 9.73
CA TRP A 974 12.73 -17.66 10.88
C TRP A 974 11.39 -18.21 11.41
N ALA A 975 10.37 -17.36 11.55
CA ALA A 975 9.03 -17.76 11.97
C ALA A 975 8.43 -18.78 10.98
N SER A 976 8.55 -18.53 9.67
CA SER A 976 8.14 -19.46 8.61
C SER A 976 8.83 -20.82 8.72
N ALA A 977 10.15 -20.83 8.96
CA ALA A 977 10.92 -22.05 9.17
C ALA A 977 10.42 -22.86 10.37
N ARG A 978 9.98 -22.20 11.46
CA ARG A 978 9.44 -22.88 12.65
C ARG A 978 8.04 -23.45 12.42
N MET A 979 7.19 -22.75 11.66
CA MET A 979 5.85 -23.23 11.35
C MET A 979 5.87 -24.45 10.43
N THR A 980 6.81 -24.51 9.48
CA THR A 980 6.92 -25.60 8.51
C THR A 980 7.57 -26.87 9.07
N ARG A 981 8.44 -26.75 10.08
CA ARG A 981 9.10 -27.87 10.76
C ARG A 981 8.19 -28.65 11.74
N ARG A 982 7.01 -28.12 12.10
CA ARG A 982 6.02 -28.87 12.89
C ARG A 982 5.17 -29.74 11.95
N LYS A 983 5.77 -30.80 11.42
CA LYS A 983 5.07 -31.97 10.88
C LYS A 983 5.85 -33.21 11.24
#